data_AF-A0A1M3HAK4-F1
#
_entry.id   AF-A0A1M3HAK4-F1
#
_cell.length_a   1.000
_cell.length_b   1.000
_cell.length_c   1.000
_cell.angle_alpha   90.00
_cell.angle_beta   90.00
_cell.angle_gamma   90.00
#
_symmetry.space_group_name_H-M   'P 1'
#
loop_
_entity.id
_entity.type
_entity.pdbx_description
1 polymer ?
#
loop_
_entity_poly.entity_id
_entity_poly.type
_entity_poly.pdbx_seq_one_letter_code
_entity_poly.pdbx_strand_id
1 'polypeptide(L)'
;METPILKWGLIILIPLLCLLLYKLILRVFFGVIIVPEDKIGLVKKKFVLVGKQSLPEGRIIATNGEAGFQAQTLAPGVYFWKWYWQYQITFQDFTVVPTGKIGLVLARDGVELETGAILGRKVPCDSFQDAEAFLKNGGRKGRQTAIITPGSFRINTFLFDVEITDMVSVPDNAVGIVTTLEGRPLDEGQIAGKIIGDHNKFQDVDLFLNNGGYKGLQEQVILAGAYFLNPWFVKVEMVKMTEIPIGYVGVVISYVGNEGVDLSGTEFKHGNIVAKGSKGVWAEPLGPGKYPVNIYILKVELVPTTNLVLNWASARSEAHQLDKNLSTITVRSKDGFPFNLDVAQIIHIPTNEAPKVIARFGNMVNLVSQVLEPTIGNYFRNSAQDSDVIAFLGSRKERQESAKAHIGKVLEQYNVFGVDTLIGDIVPPESLMKTLTDRKLAEEQKVTYETQRKAQETRQSLEKETAIAEIQKDIVKADQGVVIAERIADASVKKATGDANSVRLQANAEADRLKLLASGEAEKTRLLAKAEAEKIEWLAKADAEKISLTGNAEAEKTLAIGKSSAESYKLAVEAMGGDNFTQLKVMEAIGAQHIRIMPDVLIGGGEGGSPINGLLGLQLLEQLRKKAKEE
;
A
#
# COMPACT_ATOMS: atom_id res chain seq x y z
N MET A 1 -113.55 -49.12 -54.92
CA MET A 1 -112.44 -48.14 -54.92
C MET A 1 -112.62 -47.35 -53.63
N GLU A 2 -111.83 -47.43 -52.56
CA GLU A 2 -110.38 -47.40 -52.39
C GLU A 2 -110.04 -48.02 -51.02
N THR A 3 -109.51 -49.25 -50.93
CA THR A 3 -108.96 -49.78 -49.65
C THR A 3 -107.79 -50.79 -49.75
N PRO A 4 -107.24 -51.20 -50.92
CA PRO A 4 -105.98 -51.95 -50.91
C PRO A 4 -104.75 -51.02 -50.82
N ILE A 5 -104.80 -49.81 -51.38
CA ILE A 5 -103.70 -48.85 -51.36
C ILE A 5 -103.43 -48.35 -49.94
N LEU A 6 -104.48 -48.16 -49.12
CA LEU A 6 -104.35 -47.76 -47.71
C LEU A 6 -103.73 -48.88 -46.85
N LYS A 7 -104.04 -50.15 -47.13
CA LYS A 7 -103.49 -51.31 -46.41
C LYS A 7 -102.01 -51.55 -46.75
N TRP A 8 -101.65 -51.51 -48.04
CA TRP A 8 -100.25 -51.61 -48.46
C TRP A 8 -99.43 -50.38 -48.03
N GLY A 9 -100.05 -49.20 -48.05
CA GLY A 9 -99.52 -47.98 -47.47
C GLY A 9 -99.22 -48.15 -45.99
N LEU A 10 -100.14 -48.67 -45.17
CA LEU A 10 -99.91 -48.97 -43.75
C LEU A 10 -98.81 -50.01 -43.52
N ILE A 11 -98.76 -51.07 -44.34
CA ILE A 11 -97.74 -52.14 -44.23
C ILE A 11 -96.33 -51.64 -44.55
N ILE A 12 -96.18 -50.60 -45.38
CA ILE A 12 -94.88 -49.99 -45.70
C ILE A 12 -94.59 -48.79 -44.77
N LEU A 13 -95.61 -48.00 -44.44
CA LEU A 13 -95.52 -46.82 -43.60
C LEU A 13 -95.20 -47.19 -42.15
N ILE A 14 -95.76 -48.27 -41.60
CA ILE A 14 -95.44 -48.73 -40.23
C ILE A 14 -93.95 -49.09 -40.09
N PRO A 15 -93.35 -49.97 -40.90
CA PRO A 15 -91.93 -50.27 -40.79
C PRO A 15 -91.07 -49.04 -41.12
N LEU A 16 -91.45 -48.21 -42.10
CA LEU A 16 -90.73 -46.95 -42.39
C LEU A 16 -90.77 -45.98 -41.20
N LEU A 17 -91.92 -45.81 -40.56
CA LEU A 17 -92.11 -44.99 -39.36
C LEU A 17 -91.34 -45.57 -38.16
N CYS A 18 -91.34 -46.89 -38.00
CA CYS A 18 -90.53 -47.58 -37.00
C CYS A 18 -89.03 -47.43 -37.27
N LEU A 19 -88.60 -47.41 -38.53
CA LEU A 19 -87.22 -47.16 -38.94
C LEU A 19 -86.82 -45.69 -38.74
N LEU A 20 -87.75 -44.76 -38.91
CA LEU A 20 -87.52 -43.31 -38.75
C LEU A 20 -87.54 -42.90 -37.26
N LEU A 21 -88.42 -43.51 -36.47
CA LEU A 21 -88.55 -43.32 -35.02
C LEU A 21 -87.80 -44.38 -34.21
N TYR A 22 -86.93 -45.19 -34.81
CA TYR A 22 -86.24 -46.30 -34.13
C TYR A 22 -85.52 -45.87 -32.86
N LYS A 23 -84.89 -44.68 -32.85
CA LYS A 23 -84.25 -44.10 -31.66
C LYS A 23 -85.26 -43.81 -30.54
N LEU A 24 -86.46 -43.33 -30.89
CA LEU A 24 -87.53 -43.07 -29.93
C LEU A 24 -88.12 -44.38 -29.40
N ILE A 25 -88.37 -45.35 -30.29
CA ILE A 25 -88.93 -46.66 -29.95
C ILE A 25 -87.96 -47.46 -29.07
N LEU A 26 -86.67 -47.52 -29.43
CA LEU A 26 -85.64 -48.19 -28.62
C LEU A 26 -85.45 -47.53 -27.25
N ARG A 27 -85.60 -46.21 -27.15
CA ARG A 27 -85.51 -45.49 -25.87
C ARG A 27 -86.75 -45.64 -25.00
N VAL A 28 -87.94 -45.70 -25.59
CA VAL A 28 -89.22 -45.79 -24.86
C VAL A 28 -89.58 -47.22 -24.48
N PHE A 29 -89.39 -48.20 -25.38
CA PHE A 29 -89.76 -49.60 -25.14
C PHE A 29 -88.64 -50.45 -24.53
N PHE A 30 -87.39 -50.27 -24.98
CA PHE A 30 -86.26 -51.09 -24.52
C PHE A 30 -85.39 -50.37 -23.48
N GLY A 31 -85.66 -49.08 -23.21
CA GLY A 31 -84.88 -48.28 -22.27
C GLY A 31 -83.40 -48.22 -22.63
N VAL A 32 -83.08 -48.17 -23.94
CA VAL A 32 -81.69 -48.16 -24.42
C VAL A 32 -81.08 -46.78 -24.21
N ILE A 33 -79.93 -46.73 -23.55
CA ILE A 33 -79.15 -45.52 -23.33
C ILE A 33 -77.72 -45.78 -23.77
N ILE A 34 -77.23 -44.91 -24.65
CA ILE A 34 -75.87 -44.94 -25.16
C ILE A 34 -75.12 -43.83 -24.44
N VAL A 35 -74.14 -44.20 -23.63
CA VAL A 35 -73.25 -43.26 -22.95
C VAL A 35 -72.07 -42.97 -23.89
N PRO A 36 -71.82 -41.69 -24.26
CA PRO A 36 -70.68 -41.30 -25.09
C PRO A 36 -69.33 -41.70 -24.48
N GLU A 37 -68.30 -41.87 -25.31
CA GLU A 37 -66.96 -42.31 -24.90
C GLU A 37 -66.21 -41.31 -24.00
N ASP A 38 -66.54 -40.03 -24.08
CA ASP A 38 -65.96 -38.90 -23.36
C ASP A 38 -66.73 -38.52 -22.08
N LYS A 39 -67.81 -39.24 -21.76
CA LYS A 39 -68.72 -38.87 -20.67
C LYS A 39 -69.03 -40.03 -19.75
N ILE A 40 -69.34 -39.72 -18.49
CA ILE A 40 -69.97 -40.63 -17.55
C ILE A 40 -71.48 -40.37 -17.49
N GLY A 41 -72.27 -41.45 -17.35
CA GLY A 41 -73.70 -41.34 -17.08
C GLY A 41 -73.98 -41.39 -15.59
N LEU A 42 -74.33 -40.26 -14.98
CA LEU A 42 -74.81 -40.22 -13.60
C LEU A 42 -76.29 -40.61 -13.55
N VAL A 43 -76.63 -41.58 -12.70
CA VAL A 43 -77.97 -42.14 -12.63
C VAL A 43 -78.75 -41.57 -11.45
N LYS A 44 -79.93 -41.01 -11.69
CA LYS A 44 -80.95 -40.69 -10.68
C LYS A 44 -82.17 -41.58 -10.91
N LYS A 45 -82.51 -42.39 -9.92
CA LYS A 45 -83.72 -43.24 -9.95
C LYS A 45 -84.87 -42.48 -9.32
N LYS A 46 -85.93 -42.19 -10.08
CA LYS A 46 -87.06 -41.37 -9.61
C LYS A 46 -87.93 -42.10 -8.59
N PHE A 47 -88.17 -43.39 -8.80
CA PHE A 47 -88.95 -44.24 -7.91
C PHE A 47 -88.58 -45.72 -8.06
N VAL A 48 -88.95 -46.54 -7.08
CA VAL A 48 -88.70 -47.98 -7.04
C VAL A 48 -90.03 -48.71 -7.18
N LEU A 49 -90.12 -49.72 -8.06
CA LEU A 49 -91.31 -50.58 -8.21
C LEU A 49 -91.31 -51.77 -7.23
N VAL A 50 -90.13 -52.25 -6.80
CA VAL A 50 -89.94 -53.38 -5.89
C VAL A 50 -88.71 -53.12 -5.01
N GLY A 51 -88.87 -53.06 -3.68
CA GLY A 51 -87.78 -52.86 -2.71
C GLY A 51 -88.02 -51.74 -1.69
N LYS A 52 -87.03 -51.47 -0.82
CA LYS A 52 -87.07 -50.36 0.15
C LYS A 52 -87.14 -49.02 -0.59
N GLN A 53 -88.17 -48.23 -0.28
CA GLN A 53 -88.53 -47.03 -1.05
C GLN A 53 -87.78 -45.77 -0.61
N SER A 54 -87.29 -45.72 0.63
CA SER A 54 -86.60 -44.57 1.21
C SER A 54 -85.14 -44.86 1.50
N LEU A 55 -84.28 -43.89 1.20
CA LEU A 55 -82.89 -43.84 1.66
C LEU A 55 -82.85 -43.87 3.20
N PRO A 56 -81.84 -44.51 3.82
CA PRO A 56 -81.58 -44.37 5.25
C PRO A 56 -81.45 -42.90 5.64
N GLU A 57 -81.96 -42.53 6.83
CA GLU A 57 -81.88 -41.15 7.32
C GLU A 57 -80.42 -40.65 7.33
N GLY A 58 -80.20 -39.45 6.79
CA GLY A 58 -78.87 -38.82 6.69
C GLY A 58 -78.06 -39.17 5.44
N ARG A 59 -78.51 -40.10 4.57
CA ARG A 59 -77.86 -40.41 3.29
C ARG A 59 -78.55 -39.75 2.10
N ILE A 60 -77.75 -39.37 1.10
CA ILE A 60 -78.17 -38.66 -0.12
C ILE A 60 -78.01 -39.56 -1.36
N ILE A 61 -77.07 -40.50 -1.30
CA ILE A 61 -76.69 -41.42 -2.38
C ILE A 61 -77.17 -42.84 -2.05
N ALA A 62 -77.89 -43.43 -3.01
CA ALA A 62 -78.39 -44.80 -2.97
C ALA A 62 -77.29 -45.79 -3.39
N THR A 63 -76.97 -46.74 -2.51
CA THR A 63 -76.03 -47.83 -2.78
C THR A 63 -76.70 -49.12 -3.25
N ASN A 64 -77.94 -49.38 -2.82
CA ASN A 64 -78.63 -50.65 -3.06
C ASN A 64 -79.83 -50.53 -4.03
N GLY A 65 -79.79 -49.58 -4.96
CA GLY A 65 -80.87 -49.41 -5.95
C GLY A 65 -82.14 -48.72 -5.42
N GLU A 66 -82.04 -48.03 -4.29
CA GLU A 66 -83.11 -47.22 -3.66
C GLU A 66 -83.51 -46.01 -4.54
N ALA A 67 -84.59 -45.31 -4.21
CA ALA A 67 -84.96 -44.08 -4.92
C ALA A 67 -83.98 -42.95 -4.57
N GLY A 68 -83.49 -42.21 -5.57
CA GLY A 68 -82.52 -41.13 -5.39
C GLY A 68 -81.33 -41.18 -6.36
N PHE A 69 -80.32 -40.35 -6.09
CA PHE A 69 -79.05 -40.36 -6.81
C PHE A 69 -78.32 -41.68 -6.54
N GLN A 70 -77.89 -42.39 -7.57
CA GLN A 70 -77.23 -43.68 -7.41
C GLN A 70 -75.71 -43.50 -7.23
N ALA A 71 -75.11 -44.38 -6.43
CA ALA A 71 -73.66 -44.46 -6.28
C ALA A 71 -73.01 -44.94 -7.59
N GLN A 72 -73.54 -46.02 -8.17
CA GLN A 72 -73.00 -46.62 -9.39
C GLN A 72 -73.26 -45.74 -10.61
N THR A 73 -72.18 -45.32 -11.28
CA THR A 73 -72.21 -44.59 -12.54
C THR A 73 -72.26 -45.55 -13.73
N LEU A 74 -72.70 -45.05 -14.87
CA LEU A 74 -72.62 -45.77 -16.14
C LEU A 74 -71.33 -45.36 -16.85
N ALA A 75 -70.47 -46.33 -17.12
CA ALA A 75 -69.30 -46.16 -17.98
C ALA A 75 -69.76 -45.94 -19.44
N PRO A 76 -68.87 -45.54 -20.36
CA PRO A 76 -69.19 -45.52 -21.78
C PRO A 76 -69.66 -46.88 -22.29
N GLY A 77 -70.76 -46.89 -23.06
CA GLY A 77 -71.34 -48.12 -23.57
C GLY A 77 -72.86 -48.07 -23.75
N VAL A 78 -73.41 -49.21 -24.16
CA VAL A 78 -74.86 -49.38 -24.40
C VAL A 78 -75.48 -50.09 -23.21
N TYR A 79 -76.43 -49.43 -22.56
CA TYR A 79 -77.20 -50.01 -21.45
C TYR A 79 -78.65 -50.20 -21.85
N PHE A 80 -79.21 -51.33 -21.43
CA PHE A 80 -80.60 -51.72 -21.67
C PHE A 80 -81.42 -51.58 -20.38
N TRP A 81 -82.75 -51.45 -20.51
CA TRP A 81 -83.72 -51.46 -19.41
C TRP A 81 -83.61 -50.26 -18.45
N LYS A 82 -83.06 -49.13 -18.93
CA LYS A 82 -83.04 -47.84 -18.22
C LYS A 82 -84.12 -46.91 -18.80
N TRP A 83 -85.37 -47.19 -18.43
CA TRP A 83 -86.55 -46.48 -18.93
C TRP A 83 -86.56 -45.01 -18.51
N TYR A 84 -86.83 -44.08 -19.46
CA TYR A 84 -86.82 -42.62 -19.22
C TYR A 84 -87.77 -42.16 -18.09
N TRP A 85 -88.88 -42.87 -17.89
CA TRP A 85 -89.83 -42.55 -16.83
C TRP A 85 -89.34 -42.98 -15.44
N GLN A 86 -88.49 -44.01 -15.34
CA GLN A 86 -87.94 -44.51 -14.07
C GLN A 86 -86.58 -43.90 -13.72
N TYR A 87 -85.71 -43.74 -14.72
CA TYR A 87 -84.34 -43.29 -14.59
C TYR A 87 -84.13 -41.97 -15.32
N GLN A 88 -83.50 -41.02 -14.64
CA GLN A 88 -82.93 -39.83 -15.25
C GLN A 88 -81.42 -39.98 -15.27
N ILE A 89 -80.82 -39.92 -16.47
CA ILE A 89 -79.38 -40.02 -16.65
C ILE A 89 -78.85 -38.68 -17.11
N THR A 90 -77.91 -38.15 -16.34
CA THR A 90 -77.22 -36.89 -16.63
C THR A 90 -75.82 -37.24 -17.10
N PHE A 91 -75.46 -36.78 -18.30
CA PHE A 91 -74.11 -36.96 -18.82
C PHE A 91 -73.20 -35.86 -18.31
N GLN A 92 -72.00 -36.24 -17.88
CA GLN A 92 -70.96 -35.32 -17.46
C GLN A 92 -69.63 -35.72 -18.07
N ASP A 93 -68.80 -34.73 -18.32
CA ASP A 93 -67.46 -34.94 -18.86
C ASP A 93 -66.55 -35.54 -17.77
N PHE A 94 -65.48 -36.22 -18.18
CA PHE A 94 -64.52 -36.77 -17.23
C PHE A 94 -63.81 -35.66 -16.44
N THR A 95 -63.55 -35.92 -15.17
CA THR A 95 -62.76 -35.02 -14.33
C THR A 95 -61.30 -35.16 -14.74
N VAL A 96 -60.79 -34.17 -15.47
CA VAL A 96 -59.40 -34.12 -15.90
C VAL A 96 -58.60 -33.27 -14.91
N VAL A 97 -57.62 -33.88 -14.25
CA VAL A 97 -56.63 -33.20 -13.42
C VAL A 97 -55.39 -32.94 -14.30
N PRO A 98 -55.08 -31.67 -14.62
CA PRO A 98 -53.90 -31.34 -15.42
C PRO A 98 -52.59 -31.78 -14.78
N THR A 99 -51.54 -31.93 -15.59
CA THR A 99 -50.20 -32.17 -15.09
C THR A 99 -49.71 -30.99 -14.22
N GLY A 100 -49.01 -31.30 -13.13
CA GLY A 100 -48.55 -30.29 -12.16
C GLY A 100 -49.63 -29.83 -11.16
N LYS A 101 -50.85 -30.38 -11.24
CA LYS A 101 -51.93 -30.11 -10.28
C LYS A 101 -52.34 -31.38 -9.54
N ILE A 102 -53.04 -31.21 -8.42
CA ILE A 102 -53.64 -32.28 -7.62
C ILE A 102 -55.14 -32.05 -7.51
N GLY A 103 -55.91 -33.14 -7.50
CA GLY A 103 -57.34 -33.10 -7.22
C GLY A 103 -57.62 -33.38 -5.74
N LEU A 104 -58.22 -32.42 -5.05
CA LEU A 104 -58.72 -32.56 -3.69
C LEU A 104 -60.18 -32.98 -3.73
N VAL A 105 -60.55 -33.99 -2.94
CA VAL A 105 -61.90 -34.57 -2.97
C VAL A 105 -62.70 -34.17 -1.75
N LEU A 106 -63.91 -33.65 -1.99
CA LEU A 106 -64.93 -33.38 -0.97
C LEU A 106 -66.08 -34.37 -1.17
N ALA A 107 -66.30 -35.26 -0.21
CA ALA A 107 -67.44 -36.18 -0.22
C ALA A 107 -68.68 -35.50 0.38
N ARG A 108 -69.78 -35.46 -0.37
CA ARG A 108 -71.06 -34.89 0.08
C ARG A 108 -71.87 -35.84 0.97
N ASP A 109 -71.60 -37.14 0.87
CA ASP A 109 -72.32 -38.19 1.60
C ASP A 109 -71.33 -39.26 2.11
N GLY A 110 -71.72 -39.98 3.15
CA GLY A 110 -70.88 -40.92 3.88
C GLY A 110 -71.15 -40.90 5.40
N VAL A 111 -70.36 -41.69 6.13
CA VAL A 111 -70.38 -41.68 7.60
C VAL A 111 -69.91 -40.32 8.11
N GLU A 112 -70.39 -39.88 9.28
CA GLU A 112 -69.92 -38.64 9.89
C GLU A 112 -68.44 -38.71 10.26
N LEU A 113 -67.77 -37.56 10.27
CA LEU A 113 -66.38 -37.47 10.74
C LEU A 113 -66.33 -37.75 12.25
N GLU A 114 -65.28 -38.43 12.68
CA GLU A 114 -65.01 -38.65 14.11
C GLU A 114 -64.82 -37.30 14.81
N THR A 115 -65.27 -37.21 16.06
CA THR A 115 -65.12 -35.99 16.87
C THR A 115 -63.66 -35.59 16.97
N GLY A 116 -63.33 -34.40 16.47
CA GLY A 116 -61.97 -33.83 16.48
C GLY A 116 -61.16 -34.06 15.19
N ALA A 117 -61.66 -34.89 14.25
CA ALA A 117 -61.08 -35.03 12.92
C ALA A 117 -61.63 -33.96 11.96
N ILE A 118 -60.77 -33.46 11.06
CA ILE A 118 -61.14 -32.45 10.05
C ILE A 118 -61.23 -33.09 8.67
N LEU A 119 -60.45 -34.15 8.43
CA LEU A 119 -60.40 -34.88 7.17
C LEU A 119 -60.93 -36.31 7.30
N GLY A 120 -61.62 -36.75 6.25
CA GLY A 120 -62.06 -38.12 6.05
C GLY A 120 -60.89 -39.01 5.64
N ARG A 121 -60.72 -40.14 6.33
CA ARG A 121 -59.65 -41.11 6.09
C ARG A 121 -59.74 -41.74 4.72
N LYS A 122 -58.60 -42.09 4.13
CA LYS A 122 -58.54 -42.81 2.86
C LYS A 122 -59.17 -44.18 3.04
N VAL A 123 -60.11 -44.46 2.14
CA VAL A 123 -60.77 -45.75 2.02
C VAL A 123 -60.30 -46.41 0.73
N PRO A 124 -60.05 -47.74 0.73
CA PRO A 124 -59.74 -48.45 -0.51
C PRO A 124 -60.92 -48.33 -1.48
N CYS A 125 -60.74 -47.49 -2.48
CA CYS A 125 -61.62 -47.27 -3.61
C CYS A 125 -60.72 -46.91 -4.81
N ASP A 126 -61.17 -47.19 -6.03
CA ASP A 126 -60.39 -46.97 -7.25
C ASP A 126 -60.24 -45.47 -7.57
N SER A 127 -59.46 -44.74 -6.76
CA SER A 127 -59.26 -43.29 -6.83
C SER A 127 -60.56 -42.49 -6.93
N PHE A 128 -61.55 -42.84 -6.10
CA PHE A 128 -62.89 -42.23 -6.06
C PHE A 128 -63.75 -42.42 -7.33
N GLN A 129 -63.33 -43.29 -8.27
CA GLN A 129 -64.16 -43.67 -9.41
C GLN A 129 -65.29 -44.63 -9.00
N ASP A 130 -65.02 -45.51 -8.03
CA ASP A 130 -66.01 -46.40 -7.44
C ASP A 130 -66.63 -45.79 -6.18
N ALA A 131 -67.74 -45.08 -6.37
CA ALA A 131 -68.55 -44.49 -5.32
C ALA A 131 -69.24 -45.53 -4.43
N GLU A 132 -69.54 -46.73 -4.95
CA GLU A 132 -70.20 -47.78 -4.17
C GLU A 132 -69.21 -48.41 -3.19
N ALA A 133 -67.99 -48.72 -3.65
CA ALA A 133 -66.91 -49.18 -2.79
C ALA A 133 -66.58 -48.17 -1.70
N PHE A 134 -66.51 -46.86 -2.04
CA PHE A 134 -66.27 -45.81 -1.04
C PHE A 134 -67.31 -45.84 0.09
N LEU A 135 -68.60 -45.87 -0.24
CA LEU A 135 -69.65 -45.87 0.78
C LEU A 135 -69.76 -47.19 1.56
N LYS A 136 -69.49 -48.33 0.91
CA LYS A 136 -69.50 -49.66 1.58
C LYS A 136 -68.33 -49.83 2.54
N ASN A 137 -67.16 -49.32 2.18
CA ASN A 137 -65.94 -49.44 2.97
C ASN A 137 -65.82 -48.38 4.08
N GLY A 138 -66.91 -47.65 4.39
CA GLY A 138 -66.95 -46.69 5.49
C GLY A 138 -66.43 -45.29 5.14
N GLY A 139 -66.55 -44.87 3.88
CA GLY A 139 -66.24 -43.52 3.42
C GLY A 139 -66.95 -42.46 4.26
N ARG A 140 -66.22 -41.39 4.59
CA ARG A 140 -66.68 -40.32 5.48
C ARG A 140 -67.11 -39.10 4.67
N LYS A 141 -68.15 -38.39 5.12
CA LYS A 141 -68.55 -37.11 4.53
C LYS A 141 -67.53 -36.02 4.86
N GLY A 142 -67.33 -35.06 3.95
CA GLY A 142 -66.39 -33.95 4.11
C GLY A 142 -65.11 -34.08 3.28
N ARG A 143 -64.12 -33.26 3.62
CA ARG A 143 -62.82 -33.17 2.92
C ARG A 143 -62.04 -34.47 3.13
N GLN A 144 -61.47 -35.05 2.09
CA GLN A 144 -60.74 -36.31 2.19
C GLN A 144 -59.23 -36.11 2.36
N THR A 145 -58.56 -37.07 2.99
CA THR A 145 -57.09 -37.12 3.09
C THR A 145 -56.45 -37.48 1.75
N ALA A 146 -57.04 -38.44 1.04
CA ALA A 146 -56.54 -38.91 -0.25
C ALA A 146 -56.71 -37.87 -1.36
N ILE A 147 -55.69 -37.79 -2.20
CA ILE A 147 -55.60 -36.88 -3.34
C ILE A 147 -55.67 -37.69 -4.64
N ILE A 148 -56.17 -37.04 -5.68
CA ILE A 148 -56.19 -37.57 -7.04
C ILE A 148 -54.96 -37.04 -7.79
N THR A 149 -54.18 -37.96 -8.36
CA THR A 149 -53.00 -37.63 -9.19
C THR A 149 -53.42 -37.08 -10.55
N PRO A 150 -52.52 -36.43 -11.31
CA PRO A 150 -52.81 -36.00 -12.68
C PRO A 150 -53.31 -37.15 -13.56
N GLY A 151 -54.42 -36.92 -14.27
CA GLY A 151 -55.08 -37.96 -15.07
C GLY A 151 -56.54 -37.63 -15.38
N SER A 152 -57.19 -38.53 -16.11
CA SER A 152 -58.62 -38.44 -16.43
C SER A 152 -59.39 -39.48 -15.62
N PHE A 153 -60.32 -39.03 -14.77
CA PHE A 153 -61.05 -39.89 -13.84
C PHE A 153 -62.55 -39.82 -14.06
N ARG A 154 -63.21 -40.97 -13.85
CA ARG A 154 -64.66 -41.13 -13.96
C ARG A 154 -65.32 -40.95 -12.59
N ILE A 155 -65.47 -39.71 -12.15
CA ILE A 155 -65.90 -39.40 -10.77
C ILE A 155 -67.39 -39.07 -10.72
N ASN A 156 -68.12 -39.68 -9.80
CA ASN A 156 -69.53 -39.37 -9.59
C ASN A 156 -69.69 -38.00 -8.90
N THR A 157 -70.02 -36.94 -9.66
CA THR A 157 -70.12 -35.59 -9.07
C THR A 157 -71.35 -35.38 -8.18
N PHE A 158 -72.28 -36.34 -8.12
CA PHE A 158 -73.35 -36.28 -7.12
C PHE A 158 -72.81 -36.59 -5.72
N LEU A 159 -71.82 -37.46 -5.62
CA LEU A 159 -71.18 -37.84 -4.37
C LEU A 159 -69.93 -37.00 -4.07
N PHE A 160 -69.07 -36.77 -5.06
CA PHE A 160 -67.77 -36.14 -4.88
C PHE A 160 -67.68 -34.79 -5.59
N ASP A 161 -67.16 -33.79 -4.89
CA ASP A 161 -66.67 -32.56 -5.49
C ASP A 161 -65.15 -32.63 -5.62
N VAL A 162 -64.60 -32.19 -6.75
CA VAL A 162 -63.15 -32.21 -6.97
C VAL A 162 -62.65 -30.79 -7.18
N GLU A 163 -61.84 -30.33 -6.24
CA GLU A 163 -61.16 -29.03 -6.31
C GLU A 163 -59.74 -29.25 -6.82
N ILE A 164 -59.36 -28.55 -7.89
CA ILE A 164 -58.03 -28.68 -8.48
C ILE A 164 -57.12 -27.61 -7.89
N THR A 165 -56.01 -28.02 -7.29
CA THR A 165 -54.99 -27.13 -6.71
C THR A 165 -53.62 -27.43 -7.29
N ASP A 166 -52.70 -26.47 -7.26
CA ASP A 166 -51.34 -26.66 -7.72
C ASP A 166 -50.54 -27.57 -6.77
N MET A 167 -49.65 -28.39 -7.32
CA MET A 167 -48.73 -29.19 -6.50
C MET A 167 -47.69 -28.29 -5.82
N VAL A 168 -47.14 -28.74 -4.70
CA VAL A 168 -46.09 -28.00 -4.00
C VAL A 168 -44.75 -28.29 -4.66
N SER A 169 -44.11 -27.27 -5.23
CA SER A 169 -42.76 -27.34 -5.79
C SER A 169 -41.80 -26.55 -4.93
N VAL A 170 -40.86 -27.22 -4.27
CA VAL A 170 -39.81 -26.59 -3.46
C VAL A 170 -38.58 -26.35 -4.34
N PRO A 171 -38.13 -25.09 -4.51
CA PRO A 171 -36.91 -24.78 -5.26
C PRO A 171 -35.63 -25.38 -4.66
N ASP A 172 -34.61 -25.61 -5.49
CA ASP A 172 -33.31 -26.20 -5.09
C ASP A 172 -32.57 -25.47 -3.95
N ASN A 173 -32.74 -24.14 -3.85
CA ASN A 173 -32.12 -23.31 -2.81
C ASN A 173 -33.05 -23.05 -1.60
N ALA A 174 -34.20 -23.71 -1.55
CA ALA A 174 -35.21 -23.53 -0.51
C ALA A 174 -35.45 -24.82 0.26
N VAL A 175 -35.95 -24.63 1.48
CA VAL A 175 -36.41 -25.69 2.37
C VAL A 175 -37.88 -25.42 2.69
N GLY A 176 -38.72 -26.45 2.60
CA GLY A 176 -40.12 -26.35 2.98
C GLY A 176 -40.29 -26.68 4.46
N ILE A 177 -40.75 -25.70 5.22
CA ILE A 177 -41.17 -25.87 6.61
C ILE A 177 -42.63 -26.30 6.61
N VAL A 178 -42.90 -27.43 7.26
CA VAL A 178 -44.20 -28.09 7.23
C VAL A 178 -44.95 -27.81 8.53
N THR A 179 -46.21 -27.40 8.39
CA THR A 179 -47.17 -27.31 9.49
C THR A 179 -48.38 -28.18 9.15
N THR A 180 -48.67 -29.15 10.01
CA THR A 180 -49.83 -30.04 9.87
C THR A 180 -51.04 -29.45 10.60
N LEU A 181 -52.23 -29.60 10.03
CA LEU A 181 -53.48 -29.08 10.62
C LEU A 181 -54.23 -30.14 11.44
N GLU A 182 -53.87 -31.41 11.27
CA GLU A 182 -54.53 -32.56 11.90
C GLU A 182 -53.51 -33.54 12.48
N GLY A 183 -53.88 -34.23 13.57
CA GLY A 183 -53.00 -35.10 14.34
C GLY A 183 -53.20 -34.96 15.85
N ARG A 184 -52.42 -35.70 16.64
CA ARG A 184 -52.36 -35.55 18.09
C ARG A 184 -51.84 -34.17 18.47
N PRO A 185 -52.30 -33.56 19.58
CA PRO A 185 -51.70 -32.33 20.08
C PRO A 185 -50.19 -32.51 20.35
N LEU A 186 -49.45 -31.40 20.28
CA LEU A 186 -48.05 -31.36 20.69
C LEU A 186 -47.94 -31.72 22.18
N ASP A 187 -46.85 -32.41 22.54
CA ASP A 187 -46.54 -32.72 23.93
C ASP A 187 -46.26 -31.43 24.71
N GLU A 188 -46.62 -31.37 25.99
CA GLU A 188 -46.41 -30.18 26.81
C GLU A 188 -44.93 -29.76 26.83
N GLY A 189 -44.67 -28.47 26.59
CA GLY A 189 -43.31 -27.90 26.54
C GLY A 189 -42.55 -28.09 25.21
N GLN A 190 -43.14 -28.75 24.21
CA GLN A 190 -42.59 -28.86 22.86
C GLN A 190 -43.27 -27.86 21.90
N ILE A 191 -42.49 -27.27 21.00
CA ILE A 191 -42.98 -26.32 19.99
C ILE A 191 -43.23 -26.95 18.62
N ALA A 192 -42.69 -28.16 18.38
CA ALA A 192 -42.84 -28.87 17.13
C ALA A 192 -43.03 -30.39 17.35
N GLY A 193 -43.66 -31.03 16.38
CA GLY A 193 -43.88 -32.47 16.37
C GLY A 193 -42.61 -33.22 16.01
N LYS A 194 -42.32 -34.30 16.77
CA LYS A 194 -41.18 -35.17 16.51
C LYS A 194 -41.24 -35.77 15.10
N ILE A 195 -40.07 -36.07 14.55
CA ILE A 195 -39.97 -36.72 13.25
C ILE A 195 -40.58 -38.13 13.32
N ILE A 196 -41.53 -38.41 12.43
CA ILE A 196 -42.17 -39.71 12.29
C ILE A 196 -41.69 -40.38 11.00
N GLY A 197 -41.45 -41.70 11.02
CA GLY A 197 -41.05 -42.47 9.86
C GLY A 197 -42.21 -42.75 8.87
N ASP A 198 -41.88 -43.31 7.71
CA ASP A 198 -42.81 -44.10 6.88
C ASP A 198 -44.13 -43.43 6.46
N HIS A 199 -44.04 -42.22 5.90
CA HIS A 199 -45.20 -41.46 5.40
C HIS A 199 -44.87 -40.64 4.13
N ASN A 200 -43.80 -41.02 3.42
CA ASN A 200 -43.37 -40.45 2.15
C ASN A 200 -43.36 -38.89 2.10
N LYS A 201 -42.78 -38.27 3.14
CA LYS A 201 -42.67 -36.79 3.27
C LYS A 201 -44.04 -36.09 3.23
N PHE A 202 -44.98 -36.57 4.05
CA PHE A 202 -46.33 -36.03 4.22
C PHE A 202 -47.27 -36.21 3.01
N GLN A 203 -46.88 -36.98 1.99
CA GLN A 203 -47.78 -37.33 0.88
C GLN A 203 -48.82 -38.37 1.30
N ASP A 204 -48.44 -39.31 2.18
CA ASP A 204 -49.36 -40.31 2.73
C ASP A 204 -49.88 -39.87 4.11
N VAL A 205 -50.93 -39.07 4.10
CA VAL A 205 -51.56 -38.49 5.30
C VAL A 205 -52.03 -39.56 6.29
N ASP A 206 -52.64 -40.63 5.80
CA ASP A 206 -53.19 -41.68 6.68
C ASP A 206 -52.09 -42.44 7.42
N LEU A 207 -50.97 -42.76 6.75
CA LEU A 207 -49.83 -43.39 7.40
C LEU A 207 -49.22 -42.48 8.46
N PHE A 208 -49.05 -41.18 8.15
CA PHE A 208 -48.56 -40.20 9.11
C PHE A 208 -49.44 -40.13 10.36
N LEU A 209 -50.77 -40.04 10.18
CA LEU A 209 -51.71 -39.95 11.28
C LEU A 209 -51.80 -41.27 12.07
N ASN A 210 -51.73 -42.43 11.40
CA ASN A 210 -51.74 -43.75 12.06
C ASN A 210 -50.47 -43.99 12.89
N ASN A 211 -49.34 -43.45 12.46
CA ASN A 211 -48.07 -43.50 13.19
C ASN A 211 -48.01 -42.48 14.35
N GLY A 212 -49.13 -41.83 14.70
CA GLY A 212 -49.19 -40.84 15.77
C GLY A 212 -48.67 -39.47 15.33
N GLY A 213 -49.01 -39.03 14.12
CA GLY A 213 -48.77 -37.69 13.58
C GLY A 213 -49.16 -36.58 14.55
N TYR A 214 -48.27 -35.62 14.80
CA TYR A 214 -48.59 -34.43 15.59
C TYR A 214 -49.26 -33.37 14.71
N LYS A 215 -50.19 -32.58 15.27
CA LYS A 215 -50.70 -31.34 14.67
C LYS A 215 -49.82 -30.15 15.06
N GLY A 216 -49.63 -29.21 14.14
CA GLY A 216 -48.80 -28.02 14.33
C GLY A 216 -47.49 -28.08 13.55
N LEU A 217 -46.53 -27.25 13.94
CA LEU A 217 -45.21 -27.17 13.32
C LEU A 217 -44.49 -28.53 13.43
N GLN A 218 -43.83 -28.97 12.36
CA GLN A 218 -43.08 -30.22 12.35
C GLN A 218 -41.57 -29.98 12.41
N GLU A 219 -40.84 -30.86 13.10
CA GLU A 219 -39.37 -30.86 13.09
C GLU A 219 -38.82 -31.23 11.71
N GLN A 220 -39.50 -32.13 11.01
CA GLN A 220 -39.08 -32.59 9.69
C GLN A 220 -39.31 -31.51 8.62
N VAL A 221 -38.24 -31.19 7.90
CA VAL A 221 -38.29 -30.35 6.70
C VAL A 221 -38.42 -31.17 5.42
N ILE A 222 -39.00 -30.57 4.39
CA ILE A 222 -39.00 -31.11 3.02
C ILE A 222 -37.91 -30.42 2.19
N LEU A 223 -37.19 -31.21 1.41
CA LEU A 223 -36.12 -30.73 0.54
C LEU A 223 -36.69 -30.28 -0.81
N ALA A 224 -35.82 -29.86 -1.71
CA ALA A 224 -36.20 -29.49 -3.07
C ALA A 224 -36.85 -30.66 -3.81
N GLY A 225 -37.90 -30.37 -4.58
CA GLY A 225 -38.66 -31.37 -5.30
C GLY A 225 -40.13 -30.99 -5.49
N ALA A 226 -40.82 -31.78 -6.31
CA ALA A 226 -42.26 -31.69 -6.51
C ALA A 226 -42.97 -32.71 -5.62
N TYR A 227 -43.88 -32.24 -4.78
CA TYR A 227 -44.61 -33.05 -3.82
C TYR A 227 -46.13 -32.88 -4.00
N PHE A 228 -46.83 -34.01 -3.97
CA PHE A 228 -48.29 -34.02 -3.97
C PHE A 228 -48.79 -33.93 -2.53
N LEU A 229 -48.83 -32.72 -1.98
CA LEU A 229 -49.25 -32.46 -0.61
C LEU A 229 -50.68 -31.93 -0.59
N ASN A 230 -51.52 -32.49 0.29
CA ASN A 230 -52.87 -32.02 0.51
C ASN A 230 -52.86 -30.69 1.28
N PRO A 231 -53.28 -29.55 0.69
CA PRO A 231 -53.25 -28.23 1.35
C PRO A 231 -54.21 -28.13 2.55
N TRP A 232 -55.24 -28.97 2.60
CA TRP A 232 -56.13 -29.03 3.77
C TRP A 232 -55.50 -29.75 4.96
N PHE A 233 -54.42 -30.52 4.73
CA PHE A 233 -53.69 -31.24 5.76
C PHE A 233 -52.38 -30.53 6.13
N VAL A 234 -51.61 -30.10 5.13
CA VAL A 234 -50.26 -29.56 5.28
C VAL A 234 -50.19 -28.17 4.66
N LYS A 235 -49.69 -27.22 5.45
CA LYS A 235 -49.22 -25.92 4.99
C LYS A 235 -47.71 -25.94 4.89
N VAL A 236 -47.18 -25.59 3.71
CA VAL A 236 -45.73 -25.49 3.47
C VAL A 236 -45.34 -24.03 3.35
N GLU A 237 -44.36 -23.62 4.14
CA GLU A 237 -43.69 -22.33 4.01
C GLU A 237 -42.29 -22.53 3.44
N MET A 238 -41.98 -21.84 2.34
CA MET A 238 -40.69 -21.96 1.68
C MET A 238 -39.72 -20.92 2.25
N VAL A 239 -38.67 -21.40 2.90
CA VAL A 239 -37.59 -20.57 3.46
C VAL A 239 -36.30 -20.87 2.72
N LYS A 240 -35.39 -19.89 2.59
CA LYS A 240 -34.07 -20.14 1.99
C LYS A 240 -33.24 -21.04 2.90
N MET A 241 -32.42 -21.91 2.31
CA MET A 241 -31.47 -22.69 3.10
C MET A 241 -30.49 -21.79 3.85
N THR A 242 -30.11 -22.19 5.06
CA THR A 242 -29.10 -21.45 5.82
C THR A 242 -27.72 -21.72 5.23
N GLU A 243 -27.08 -20.65 4.79
CA GLU A 243 -25.73 -20.68 4.23
C GLU A 243 -24.72 -20.28 5.31
N ILE A 244 -23.73 -21.13 5.50
CA ILE A 244 -22.59 -20.87 6.39
C ILE A 244 -21.39 -20.57 5.50
N PRO A 245 -20.90 -19.32 5.49
CA PRO A 245 -19.77 -18.93 4.66
C PRO A 245 -18.46 -19.60 5.11
N ILE A 246 -17.49 -19.64 4.20
CA ILE A 246 -16.14 -20.13 4.51
C ILE A 246 -15.51 -19.25 5.59
N GLY A 247 -14.78 -19.87 6.53
CA GLY A 247 -14.20 -19.17 7.68
C GLY A 247 -15.17 -18.97 8.86
N TYR A 248 -16.38 -19.52 8.76
CA TYR A 248 -17.38 -19.54 9.81
C TYR A 248 -17.83 -20.98 10.09
N VAL A 249 -18.33 -21.19 11.31
CA VAL A 249 -19.12 -22.36 11.69
C VAL A 249 -20.47 -21.93 12.20
N GLY A 250 -21.50 -22.72 11.90
CA GLY A 250 -22.86 -22.51 12.40
C GLY A 250 -23.09 -23.32 13.67
N VAL A 251 -23.12 -22.66 14.82
CA VAL A 251 -23.53 -23.29 16.07
C VAL A 251 -25.05 -23.34 16.10
N VAL A 252 -25.59 -24.54 16.25
CA VAL A 252 -27.05 -24.76 16.24
C VAL A 252 -27.59 -24.79 17.66
N ILE A 253 -28.56 -23.94 17.93
CA ILE A 253 -29.34 -23.89 19.16
C ILE A 253 -30.70 -24.51 18.84
N SER A 254 -30.97 -25.69 19.40
CA SER A 254 -32.24 -26.40 19.25
C SER A 254 -33.21 -26.07 20.38
N TYR A 255 -34.41 -25.65 20.02
CA TYR A 255 -35.50 -25.41 20.98
C TYR A 255 -36.40 -26.64 21.18
N VAL A 256 -36.17 -27.69 20.39
CA VAL A 256 -36.98 -28.92 20.32
C VAL A 256 -36.15 -30.15 20.69
N GLY A 257 -36.84 -31.22 21.09
CA GLY A 257 -36.24 -32.49 21.48
C GLY A 257 -36.38 -32.77 22.97
N ASN A 258 -35.99 -33.98 23.38
CA ASN A 258 -35.94 -34.34 24.79
C ASN A 258 -34.88 -33.47 25.50
N GLU A 259 -35.04 -33.26 26.82
CA GLU A 259 -33.97 -32.68 27.63
C GLU A 259 -32.75 -33.61 27.54
N GLY A 260 -31.74 -33.17 26.80
CA GLY A 260 -30.54 -33.98 26.55
C GLY A 260 -29.70 -34.12 27.82
N VAL A 261 -28.94 -35.22 27.90
CA VAL A 261 -27.85 -35.35 28.89
C VAL A 261 -26.76 -34.36 28.50
N ASP A 262 -26.32 -33.55 29.46
CA ASP A 262 -25.24 -32.59 29.25
C ASP A 262 -23.92 -33.33 28.96
N LEU A 263 -23.37 -33.13 27.77
CA LEU A 263 -22.11 -33.72 27.33
C LEU A 263 -20.89 -32.86 27.72
N SER A 264 -21.10 -31.71 28.36
CA SER A 264 -20.06 -30.73 28.67
C SER A 264 -19.10 -31.16 29.81
N GLY A 265 -19.39 -32.27 30.49
CA GLY A 265 -18.64 -32.74 31.65
C GLY A 265 -18.96 -31.95 32.92
N THR A 266 -18.40 -32.38 34.06
CA THR A 266 -18.67 -31.77 35.39
C THR A 266 -18.07 -30.37 35.59
N GLU A 267 -17.14 -29.95 34.71
CA GLU A 267 -16.47 -28.64 34.80
C GLU A 267 -17.26 -27.50 34.16
N PHE A 268 -18.16 -27.79 33.23
CA PHE A 268 -18.90 -26.78 32.48
C PHE A 268 -20.34 -26.70 32.97
N LYS A 269 -20.66 -25.64 33.72
CA LYS A 269 -22.01 -25.43 34.31
C LYS A 269 -22.89 -24.45 33.53
N HIS A 270 -22.48 -24.05 32.32
CA HIS A 270 -23.04 -22.89 31.62
C HIS A 270 -23.78 -23.30 30.35
N GLY A 271 -25.03 -23.71 30.51
CA GLY A 271 -25.89 -24.16 29.39
C GLY A 271 -25.63 -25.62 29.03
N ASN A 272 -26.67 -26.29 28.52
CA ASN A 272 -26.61 -27.71 28.19
C ASN A 272 -26.06 -27.89 26.78
N ILE A 273 -24.91 -28.54 26.65
CA ILE A 273 -24.39 -28.98 25.35
C ILE A 273 -24.89 -30.40 25.12
N VAL A 274 -25.58 -30.58 24.01
CA VAL A 274 -26.33 -31.80 23.74
C VAL A 274 -25.95 -32.40 22.40
N ALA A 275 -26.22 -33.69 22.25
CA ALA A 275 -26.13 -34.36 20.97
C ALA A 275 -27.16 -33.77 19.98
N LYS A 276 -26.90 -33.98 18.68
CA LYS A 276 -27.81 -33.57 17.61
C LYS A 276 -29.21 -34.15 17.83
N GLY A 277 -30.22 -33.28 17.75
CA GLY A 277 -31.64 -33.65 17.92
C GLY A 277 -32.20 -33.52 19.34
N SER A 278 -31.37 -33.16 20.32
CA SER A 278 -31.82 -32.83 21.68
C SER A 278 -31.99 -31.31 21.83
N LYS A 279 -32.76 -30.91 22.85
CA LYS A 279 -32.97 -29.50 23.19
C LYS A 279 -31.72 -28.92 23.87
N GLY A 280 -31.18 -27.83 23.33
CA GLY A 280 -29.92 -27.22 23.79
C GLY A 280 -28.99 -26.83 22.65
N VAL A 281 -27.74 -26.50 22.98
CA VAL A 281 -26.70 -26.17 22.00
C VAL A 281 -26.05 -27.47 21.52
N TRP A 282 -25.97 -27.69 20.20
CA TRP A 282 -25.35 -28.91 19.67
C TRP A 282 -23.84 -28.93 19.88
N ALA A 283 -23.31 -30.07 20.34
CA ALA A 283 -21.87 -30.27 20.53
C ALA A 283 -21.07 -30.20 19.22
N GLU A 284 -21.68 -30.63 18.11
CA GLU A 284 -21.06 -30.61 16.79
C GLU A 284 -21.65 -29.44 15.99
N PRO A 285 -20.85 -28.39 15.67
CA PRO A 285 -21.32 -27.30 14.85
C PRO A 285 -21.39 -27.70 13.37
N LEU A 286 -22.19 -26.97 12.61
CA LEU A 286 -22.25 -27.11 11.16
C LEU A 286 -21.05 -26.42 10.51
N GLY A 287 -20.37 -27.13 9.61
CA GLY A 287 -19.28 -26.57 8.80
C GLY A 287 -19.76 -25.58 7.74
N PRO A 288 -18.86 -25.06 6.90
CA PRO A 288 -19.24 -24.19 5.78
C PRO A 288 -20.02 -24.98 4.73
N GLY A 289 -21.14 -24.43 4.27
CA GLY A 289 -22.06 -25.10 3.35
C GLY A 289 -23.50 -24.59 3.45
N LYS A 290 -24.41 -25.21 2.69
CA LYS A 290 -25.85 -24.93 2.74
C LYS A 290 -26.57 -26.04 3.49
N TYR A 291 -27.38 -25.67 4.48
CA TYR A 291 -28.07 -26.62 5.34
C TYR A 291 -29.58 -26.38 5.34
N PRO A 292 -30.41 -27.44 5.19
CA PRO A 292 -31.85 -27.36 5.29
C PRO A 292 -32.27 -27.38 6.76
N VAL A 293 -32.23 -26.22 7.41
CA VAL A 293 -32.65 -26.05 8.81
C VAL A 293 -34.02 -25.38 8.90
N ASN A 294 -34.80 -25.79 9.89
CA ASN A 294 -36.06 -25.13 10.21
C ASN A 294 -35.79 -23.96 11.17
N ILE A 295 -35.94 -22.73 10.69
CA ILE A 295 -35.64 -21.49 11.44
C ILE A 295 -36.54 -21.26 12.66
N TYR A 296 -37.70 -21.91 12.74
CA TYR A 296 -38.62 -21.75 13.87
C TYR A 296 -38.26 -22.65 15.06
N ILE A 297 -37.53 -23.74 14.82
CA ILE A 297 -37.16 -24.71 15.86
C ILE A 297 -35.66 -24.69 16.15
N LEU A 298 -34.84 -24.29 15.18
CA LEU A 298 -33.39 -24.19 15.26
C LEU A 298 -32.96 -22.74 15.00
N LYS A 299 -32.11 -22.20 15.85
CA LYS A 299 -31.37 -20.96 15.58
C LYS A 299 -29.92 -21.30 15.26
N VAL A 300 -29.41 -20.83 14.12
CA VAL A 300 -28.01 -21.00 13.75
C VAL A 300 -27.27 -19.69 14.00
N GLU A 301 -26.32 -19.72 14.93
CA GLU A 301 -25.42 -18.59 15.21
C GLU A 301 -24.10 -18.79 14.46
N LEU A 302 -23.69 -17.77 13.70
CA LEU A 302 -22.45 -17.82 12.92
C LEU A 302 -21.28 -17.39 13.79
N VAL A 303 -20.32 -18.29 13.98
CA VAL A 303 -19.08 -18.03 14.74
C VAL A 303 -17.91 -18.02 13.76
N PRO A 304 -17.13 -16.92 13.68
CA PRO A 304 -15.93 -16.89 12.86
C PRO A 304 -14.87 -17.82 13.45
N THR A 305 -14.28 -18.67 12.62
CA THR A 305 -13.15 -19.54 12.98
C THR A 305 -11.83 -19.00 12.45
N THR A 306 -11.85 -17.93 11.65
CA THR A 306 -10.64 -17.20 11.28
C THR A 306 -10.11 -16.38 12.46
N ASN A 307 -8.88 -15.90 12.33
CA ASN A 307 -8.33 -14.94 13.29
C ASN A 307 -9.16 -13.66 13.24
N LEU A 308 -9.70 -13.26 14.39
CA LEU A 308 -10.45 -12.03 14.57
C LEU A 308 -9.54 -11.01 15.26
N VAL A 309 -9.38 -9.85 14.66
CA VAL A 309 -8.69 -8.71 15.27
C VAL A 309 -9.75 -7.82 15.90
N LEU A 310 -9.64 -7.61 17.21
CA LEU A 310 -10.51 -6.73 17.99
C LEU A 310 -9.71 -5.49 18.39
N ASN A 311 -10.15 -4.30 17.97
CA ASN A 311 -9.45 -3.04 18.21
C ASN A 311 -10.19 -2.18 19.26
N TRP A 312 -9.55 -1.88 20.39
CA TRP A 312 -9.98 -0.89 21.38
C TRP A 312 -9.44 0.49 21.01
N ALA A 313 -9.94 1.06 19.91
CA ALA A 313 -9.54 2.37 19.42
C ALA A 313 -10.73 3.13 18.81
N SER A 314 -10.87 4.43 19.12
CA SER A 314 -11.98 5.26 18.65
C SER A 314 -12.00 5.52 17.13
N ALA A 315 -10.90 5.23 16.43
CA ALA A 315 -10.68 5.69 15.05
C ALA A 315 -10.67 4.58 13.97
N ARG A 316 -10.69 3.30 14.34
CA ARG A 316 -10.59 2.18 13.37
C ARG A 316 -11.54 1.03 13.73
N SER A 317 -12.66 0.94 13.03
CA SER A 317 -13.55 -0.23 13.06
C SER A 317 -13.29 -1.09 11.83
N GLU A 318 -12.93 -2.36 12.03
CA GLU A 318 -12.75 -3.33 10.94
C GLU A 318 -14.08 -4.00 10.53
N ALA A 319 -14.04 -4.80 9.45
CA ALA A 319 -15.18 -5.34 8.70
C ALA A 319 -16.22 -6.13 9.53
N HIS A 320 -15.85 -6.64 10.70
CA HIS A 320 -16.70 -7.56 11.48
C HIS A 320 -17.72 -6.88 12.40
N GLN A 321 -17.71 -5.54 12.53
CA GLN A 321 -18.66 -4.74 13.33
C GLN A 321 -18.78 -5.07 14.83
N LEU A 322 -18.02 -6.05 15.34
CA LEU A 322 -18.00 -6.46 16.75
C LEU A 322 -17.30 -5.41 17.64
N ASP A 323 -16.45 -4.57 17.05
CA ASP A 323 -15.65 -3.55 17.75
C ASP A 323 -16.34 -2.18 17.80
N LYS A 324 -17.55 -2.04 17.28
CA LYS A 324 -18.24 -0.73 17.18
C LYS A 324 -18.40 0.00 18.51
N ASN A 325 -18.45 -0.75 19.61
CA ASN A 325 -18.63 -0.22 20.96
C ASN A 325 -17.32 -0.16 21.76
N LEU A 326 -16.18 -0.58 21.19
CA LEU A 326 -14.91 -0.60 21.90
C LEU A 326 -14.24 0.78 21.83
N SER A 327 -14.08 1.43 22.98
CA SER A 327 -13.38 2.71 23.11
C SER A 327 -11.93 2.53 23.55
N THR A 328 -11.10 3.53 23.28
CA THR A 328 -9.73 3.63 23.82
C THR A 328 -9.72 3.44 25.33
N ILE A 329 -8.72 2.72 25.85
CA ILE A 329 -8.63 2.45 27.29
C ILE A 329 -7.89 3.62 27.94
N THR A 330 -8.60 4.42 28.73
CA THR A 330 -7.98 5.45 29.58
C THR A 330 -7.44 4.80 30.86
N VAL A 331 -6.13 4.90 31.07
CA VAL A 331 -5.42 4.37 32.23
C VAL A 331 -4.74 5.50 33.00
N ARG A 332 -4.38 5.25 34.26
CA ARG A 332 -3.66 6.21 35.12
C ARG A 332 -2.35 5.60 35.56
N SER A 333 -1.25 6.32 35.33
CA SER A 333 0.09 5.88 35.76
C SER A 333 0.28 6.00 37.27
N LYS A 334 1.37 5.41 37.76
CA LYS A 334 1.87 5.60 39.13
C LYS A 334 2.10 7.08 39.48
N ASP A 335 2.61 7.86 38.51
CA ASP A 335 2.81 9.31 38.62
C ASP A 335 1.50 10.12 38.67
N GLY A 336 0.35 9.44 38.52
CA GLY A 336 -0.97 10.04 38.61
C GLY A 336 -1.49 10.66 37.32
N PHE A 337 -0.73 10.56 36.21
CA PHE A 337 -1.13 11.10 34.90
C PHE A 337 -2.05 10.13 34.16
N PRO A 338 -3.20 10.60 33.64
CA PRO A 338 -4.03 9.81 32.74
C PRO A 338 -3.43 9.81 31.33
N PHE A 339 -3.47 8.67 30.65
CA PHE A 339 -3.13 8.56 29.23
C PHE A 339 -4.03 7.53 28.55
N ASN A 340 -4.20 7.68 27.24
CA ASN A 340 -5.00 6.76 26.43
C ASN A 340 -4.10 5.70 25.81
N LEU A 341 -4.56 4.46 25.85
CA LEU A 341 -3.90 3.31 25.29
C LEU A 341 -4.80 2.66 24.23
N ASP A 342 -4.27 2.55 23.02
CA ASP A 342 -4.88 1.73 21.98
C ASP A 342 -4.39 0.29 22.12
N VAL A 343 -5.30 -0.67 22.07
CA VAL A 343 -4.98 -2.11 22.18
C VAL A 343 -5.70 -2.85 21.08
N ALA A 344 -5.00 -3.79 20.44
CA ALA A 344 -5.58 -4.75 19.52
C ALA A 344 -5.39 -6.17 20.07
N GLN A 345 -6.46 -6.94 20.18
CA GLN A 345 -6.42 -8.35 20.56
C GLN A 345 -6.74 -9.20 19.35
N ILE A 346 -5.85 -10.14 19.03
CA ILE A 346 -6.10 -11.17 18.04
C ILE A 346 -6.61 -12.42 18.76
N ILE A 347 -7.82 -12.87 18.41
CA ILE A 347 -8.40 -14.09 18.95
C ILE A 347 -8.70 -15.10 17.84
N HIS A 348 -8.73 -16.37 18.21
CA HIS A 348 -9.15 -17.47 17.37
C HIS A 348 -10.08 -18.39 18.16
N ILE A 349 -11.17 -18.83 17.54
CA ILE A 349 -12.10 -19.78 18.12
C ILE A 349 -12.05 -21.07 17.29
N PRO A 350 -11.51 -22.16 17.84
CA PRO A 350 -11.53 -23.45 17.17
C PRO A 350 -12.97 -23.93 16.96
N THR A 351 -13.17 -24.66 15.86
CA THR A 351 -14.46 -25.24 15.48
C THR A 351 -15.09 -26.04 16.62
N ASN A 352 -14.30 -26.88 17.29
CA ASN A 352 -14.79 -27.80 18.33
C ASN A 352 -15.19 -27.08 19.62
N GLU A 353 -14.69 -25.87 19.84
CA GLU A 353 -14.92 -25.08 21.05
C GLU A 353 -16.02 -24.02 20.85
N ALA A 354 -16.35 -23.68 19.61
CA ALA A 354 -17.38 -22.69 19.28
C ALA A 354 -18.75 -22.95 19.95
N PRO A 355 -19.28 -24.19 20.04
CA PRO A 355 -20.51 -24.45 20.77
C PRO A 355 -20.47 -24.09 22.25
N LYS A 356 -19.34 -24.32 22.92
CA LYS A 356 -19.15 -23.98 24.34
C LYS A 356 -19.17 -22.47 24.56
N VAL A 357 -18.55 -21.72 23.65
CA VAL A 357 -18.55 -20.25 23.70
C VAL A 357 -19.98 -19.72 23.56
N ILE A 358 -20.75 -20.23 22.60
CA ILE A 358 -22.15 -19.81 22.41
C ILE A 358 -23.06 -20.27 23.55
N ALA A 359 -22.83 -21.45 24.13
CA ALA A 359 -23.59 -21.89 25.30
C ALA A 359 -23.38 -20.97 26.53
N ARG A 360 -22.17 -20.41 26.70
CA ARG A 360 -21.85 -19.46 27.78
C ARG A 360 -22.44 -18.07 27.57
N PHE A 361 -22.26 -17.51 26.37
CA PHE A 361 -22.51 -16.08 26.12
C PHE A 361 -23.74 -15.81 25.26
N GLY A 362 -24.30 -16.84 24.61
CA GLY A 362 -25.42 -16.75 23.67
C GLY A 362 -25.02 -16.23 22.29
N ASN A 363 -24.17 -15.20 22.22
CA ASN A 363 -23.66 -14.64 20.97
C ASN A 363 -22.22 -14.10 21.11
N MET A 364 -21.60 -13.77 19.98
CA MET A 364 -20.24 -13.21 19.93
C MET A 364 -20.12 -11.81 20.54
N VAL A 365 -21.19 -11.00 20.48
CA VAL A 365 -21.19 -9.63 21.02
C VAL A 365 -21.09 -9.63 22.54
N ASN A 366 -21.74 -10.58 23.20
CA ASN A 366 -21.70 -10.75 24.65
C ASN A 366 -20.34 -11.27 25.10
N LEU A 367 -19.68 -12.16 24.33
CA LEU A 367 -18.30 -12.57 24.61
C LEU A 367 -17.36 -11.36 24.66
N VAL A 368 -17.47 -10.46 23.69
CA VAL A 368 -16.62 -9.27 23.61
C VAL A 368 -16.90 -8.31 24.77
N SER A 369 -18.17 -7.96 24.99
CA SER A 369 -18.55 -6.93 25.97
C SER A 369 -18.49 -7.41 27.43
N GLN A 370 -18.75 -8.69 27.71
CA GLN A 370 -18.81 -9.20 29.09
C GLN A 370 -17.50 -9.80 29.59
N VAL A 371 -16.62 -10.27 28.69
CA VAL A 371 -15.36 -10.93 29.07
C VAL A 371 -14.14 -10.20 28.55
N LEU A 372 -14.01 -10.04 27.24
CA LEU A 372 -12.79 -9.49 26.64
C LEU A 372 -12.56 -8.05 27.09
N GLU A 373 -13.56 -7.18 27.01
CA GLU A 373 -13.44 -5.77 27.36
C GLU A 373 -13.08 -5.57 28.85
N PRO A 374 -13.77 -6.17 29.85
CA PRO A 374 -13.37 -6.06 31.25
C PRO A 374 -12.00 -6.66 31.54
N THR A 375 -11.66 -7.81 30.93
CA THR A 375 -10.38 -8.50 31.17
C THR A 375 -9.20 -7.66 30.68
N ILE A 376 -9.27 -7.19 29.44
CA ILE A 376 -8.21 -6.38 28.82
C ILE A 376 -8.11 -5.03 29.52
N GLY A 377 -9.26 -4.38 29.78
CA GLY A 377 -9.32 -3.11 30.50
C GLY A 377 -8.69 -3.20 31.90
N ASN A 378 -9.01 -4.23 32.68
CA ASN A 378 -8.45 -4.42 34.02
C ASN A 378 -6.95 -4.72 33.99
N TYR A 379 -6.48 -5.55 33.05
CA TYR A 379 -5.05 -5.85 32.92
C TYR A 379 -4.23 -4.58 32.67
N PHE A 380 -4.62 -3.76 31.68
CA PHE A 380 -3.89 -2.55 31.34
C PHE A 380 -4.02 -1.45 32.40
N ARG A 381 -5.17 -1.34 33.08
CA ARG A 381 -5.31 -0.42 34.23
C ARG A 381 -4.37 -0.78 35.37
N ASN A 382 -4.27 -2.06 35.73
CA ASN A 382 -3.36 -2.51 36.80
C ASN A 382 -1.89 -2.36 36.37
N SER A 383 -1.55 -2.76 35.15
CA SER A 383 -0.18 -2.64 34.61
C SER A 383 0.30 -1.18 34.54
N ALA A 384 -0.60 -0.23 34.24
CA ALA A 384 -0.29 1.19 34.25
C ALA A 384 -0.11 1.75 35.68
N GLN A 385 -0.83 1.25 36.68
CA GLN A 385 -0.69 1.69 38.06
C GLN A 385 0.68 1.35 38.67
N ASP A 386 1.29 0.26 38.23
CA ASP A 386 2.58 -0.21 38.75
C ASP A 386 3.79 0.51 38.13
N SER A 387 3.60 1.33 37.08
CA SER A 387 4.68 1.96 36.35
C SER A 387 4.44 3.41 35.95
N ASP A 388 5.54 4.16 35.87
CA ASP A 388 5.59 5.54 35.41
C ASP A 388 5.30 5.61 33.91
N VAL A 389 4.75 6.72 33.38
CA VAL A 389 4.35 6.81 31.95
C VAL A 389 5.54 6.57 31.01
N ILE A 390 6.73 7.04 31.38
CA ILE A 390 7.93 6.92 30.55
C ILE A 390 8.47 5.49 30.58
N ALA A 391 8.49 4.87 31.76
CA ALA A 391 8.80 3.45 31.89
C ALA A 391 7.76 2.60 31.14
N PHE A 392 6.51 3.08 31.07
CA PHE A 392 5.45 2.46 30.29
C PHE A 392 5.73 2.45 28.79
N LEU A 393 6.20 3.58 28.25
CA LEU A 393 6.62 3.71 26.86
C LEU A 393 7.88 2.89 26.54
N GLY A 394 8.85 2.85 27.47
CA GLY A 394 10.13 2.17 27.27
C GLY A 394 10.04 0.65 27.22
N SER A 395 9.22 0.02 28.07
CA SER A 395 9.07 -1.45 28.13
C SER A 395 7.81 -1.97 27.45
N ARG A 396 7.42 -1.35 26.32
CA ARG A 396 6.25 -1.79 25.51
C ARG A 396 6.31 -3.26 25.12
N LYS A 397 7.47 -3.73 24.62
CA LYS A 397 7.66 -5.11 24.16
C LYS A 397 7.42 -6.14 25.28
N GLU A 398 8.02 -5.89 26.45
CA GLU A 398 7.89 -6.75 27.63
C GLU A 398 6.43 -6.79 28.13
N ARG A 399 5.74 -5.64 28.14
CA ARG A 399 4.32 -5.60 28.50
C ARG A 399 3.43 -6.30 27.50
N GLN A 400 3.71 -6.23 26.20
CA GLN A 400 2.95 -7.01 25.20
C GLN A 400 3.08 -8.50 25.43
N GLU A 401 4.29 -8.98 25.74
CA GLU A 401 4.54 -10.40 26.01
C GLU A 401 3.88 -10.86 27.31
N SER A 402 3.93 -10.03 28.36
CA SER A 402 3.20 -10.27 29.62
C SER A 402 1.68 -10.23 29.42
N ALA A 403 1.18 -9.28 28.62
CA ALA A 403 -0.25 -9.15 28.30
C ALA A 403 -0.74 -10.38 27.54
N LYS A 404 0.00 -10.81 26.51
CA LYS A 404 -0.29 -12.02 25.73
C LYS A 404 -0.39 -13.25 26.63
N ALA A 405 0.57 -13.45 27.53
CA ALA A 405 0.57 -14.59 28.44
C ALA A 405 -0.60 -14.54 29.44
N HIS A 406 -0.84 -13.38 30.06
CA HIS A 406 -1.89 -13.24 31.07
C HIS A 406 -3.29 -13.30 30.46
N ILE A 407 -3.56 -12.51 29.42
CA ILE A 407 -4.85 -12.46 28.74
C ILE A 407 -5.11 -13.81 28.04
N GLY A 408 -4.10 -14.41 27.40
CA GLY A 408 -4.22 -15.74 26.79
C GLY A 408 -4.70 -16.80 27.80
N LYS A 409 -4.08 -16.85 28.98
CA LYS A 409 -4.48 -17.78 30.05
C LYS A 409 -5.89 -17.56 30.57
N VAL A 410 -6.36 -16.31 30.61
CA VAL A 410 -7.74 -15.99 31.01
C VAL A 410 -8.72 -16.42 29.91
N LEU A 411 -8.42 -16.13 28.64
CA LEU A 411 -9.28 -16.47 27.52
C LEU A 411 -9.42 -17.98 27.31
N GLU A 412 -8.37 -18.76 27.59
CA GLU A 412 -8.42 -20.23 27.54
C GLU A 412 -9.49 -20.81 28.48
N GLN A 413 -9.73 -20.19 29.65
CA GLN A 413 -10.78 -20.60 30.59
C GLN A 413 -12.19 -20.46 29.99
N TYR A 414 -12.33 -19.57 29.00
CA TYR A 414 -13.56 -19.32 28.25
C TYR A 414 -13.60 -20.02 26.90
N ASN A 415 -12.67 -20.94 26.64
CA ASN A 415 -12.57 -21.71 25.39
C ASN A 415 -12.29 -20.81 24.16
N VAL A 416 -11.63 -19.66 24.37
CA VAL A 416 -11.20 -18.73 23.32
C VAL A 416 -9.68 -18.66 23.33
N PHE A 417 -9.04 -18.74 22.16
CA PHE A 417 -7.59 -18.70 22.07
C PHE A 417 -7.12 -17.28 21.76
N GLY A 418 -6.34 -16.68 22.68
CA GLY A 418 -5.67 -15.42 22.46
C GLY A 418 -4.38 -15.64 21.65
N VAL A 419 -4.37 -15.29 20.37
CA VAL A 419 -3.20 -15.45 19.50
C VAL A 419 -2.14 -14.40 19.82
N ASP A 420 -2.54 -13.14 19.93
CA ASP A 420 -1.63 -12.05 20.27
C ASP A 420 -2.34 -10.83 20.85
N THR A 421 -1.60 -10.05 21.65
CA THR A 421 -2.05 -8.77 22.21
C THR A 421 -1.09 -7.68 21.78
N LEU A 422 -1.55 -6.80 20.91
CA LEU A 422 -0.77 -5.69 20.40
C LEU A 422 -1.14 -4.41 21.13
N ILE A 423 -0.15 -3.74 21.70
CA ILE A 423 -0.31 -2.37 22.16
C ILE A 423 -0.11 -1.48 20.94
N GLY A 424 -1.05 -0.57 20.68
CA GLY A 424 -1.02 0.42 19.61
C GLY A 424 -0.28 1.70 20.02
N ASP A 425 -0.82 2.84 19.62
CA ASP A 425 -0.24 4.14 19.97
C ASP A 425 -0.58 4.52 21.41
N ILE A 426 0.38 5.15 22.07
CA ILE A 426 0.23 5.72 23.42
C ILE A 426 0.31 7.22 23.24
N VAL A 427 -0.76 7.94 23.57
CA VAL A 427 -0.79 9.40 23.51
C VAL A 427 -0.55 9.92 24.92
N PRO A 428 0.70 10.32 25.27
CA PRO A 428 0.97 10.93 26.56
C PRO A 428 0.32 12.32 26.63
N PRO A 429 -0.07 12.78 27.83
CA PRO A 429 -0.58 14.13 28.00
C PRO A 429 0.49 15.18 27.71
N GLU A 430 0.09 16.31 27.13
CA GLU A 430 0.98 17.39 26.68
C GLU A 430 1.81 17.99 27.84
N SER A 431 1.27 17.97 29.05
CA SER A 431 1.95 18.44 30.27
C SER A 431 3.24 17.67 30.58
N LEU A 432 3.27 16.36 30.36
CA LEU A 432 4.47 15.52 30.54
C LEU A 432 5.48 15.75 29.41
N MET A 433 5.01 15.92 28.17
CA MET A 433 5.91 16.18 27.05
C MET A 433 6.66 17.50 27.22
N LYS A 434 5.99 18.53 27.72
CA LYS A 434 6.64 19.81 28.02
C LYS A 434 7.74 19.66 29.06
N THR A 435 7.46 19.03 30.21
CA THR A 435 8.46 18.83 31.27
C THR A 435 9.62 17.95 30.82
N LEU A 436 9.36 16.93 29.99
CA LEU A 436 10.41 16.07 29.43
C LEU A 436 11.28 16.79 28.42
N THR A 437 10.65 17.60 27.56
CA THR A 437 11.37 18.42 26.58
C THR A 437 12.23 19.45 27.30
N ASP A 438 11.70 20.12 28.31
CA ASP A 438 12.43 21.08 29.14
C ASP A 438 13.59 20.41 29.89
N ARG A 439 13.38 19.22 30.47
CA ARG A 439 14.43 18.45 31.16
C ARG A 439 15.52 18.01 30.19
N LYS A 440 15.16 17.49 29.02
CA LYS A 440 16.14 17.05 28.01
C LYS A 440 16.92 18.23 27.44
N LEU A 441 16.25 19.36 27.21
CA LEU A 441 16.91 20.61 26.81
C LEU A 441 17.89 21.08 27.89
N ALA A 442 17.52 21.02 29.16
CA ALA A 442 18.40 21.39 30.27
C ALA A 442 19.63 20.47 30.39
N GLU A 443 19.47 19.15 30.19
CA GLU A 443 20.59 18.20 30.13
C GLU A 443 21.54 18.50 28.96
N GLU A 444 21.01 18.69 27.75
CA GLU A 444 21.81 19.03 26.57
C GLU A 444 22.50 20.39 26.73
N GLN A 445 21.83 21.37 27.35
CA GLN A 445 22.42 22.66 27.70
C GLN A 445 23.55 22.50 28.73
N LYS A 446 23.39 21.65 29.75
CA LYS A 446 24.44 21.36 30.73
C LYS A 446 25.68 20.75 30.05
N VAL A 447 25.48 19.77 29.17
CA VAL A 447 26.58 19.15 28.39
C VAL A 447 27.27 20.20 27.52
N THR A 448 26.49 21.07 26.88
CA THR A 448 27.01 22.18 26.08
C THR A 448 27.84 23.14 26.92
N TYR A 449 27.35 23.55 28.08
CA TYR A 449 28.08 24.44 29.01
C TYR A 449 29.33 23.78 29.58
N GLU A 450 29.30 22.50 29.95
CA GLU A 450 30.49 21.77 30.40
C GLU A 450 31.55 21.68 29.30
N THR A 451 31.12 21.43 28.05
CA THR A 451 32.00 21.39 26.89
C THR A 451 32.61 22.77 26.62
N GLN A 452 31.79 23.82 26.65
CA GLN A 452 32.24 25.21 26.51
C GLN A 452 33.23 25.59 27.63
N ARG A 453 32.95 25.22 28.88
CA ARG A 453 33.83 25.49 30.03
C ARG A 453 35.17 24.79 29.88
N LYS A 454 35.18 23.50 29.51
CA LYS A 454 36.43 22.77 29.23
C LYS A 454 37.22 23.40 28.09
N ALA A 455 36.56 23.85 27.02
CA ALA A 455 37.21 24.53 25.91
C ALA A 455 37.83 25.87 26.34
N GLN A 456 37.13 26.65 27.18
CA GLN A 456 37.63 27.91 27.74
C GLN A 456 38.79 27.71 28.72
N GLU A 457 38.71 26.73 29.62
CA GLU A 457 39.81 26.34 30.51
C GLU A 457 41.06 25.96 29.71
N THR A 458 40.88 25.14 28.66
CA THR A 458 41.98 24.74 27.75
C THR A 458 42.58 25.95 27.04
N ARG A 459 41.74 26.88 26.54
CA ARG A 459 42.19 28.10 25.88
C ARG A 459 42.94 29.03 26.83
N GLN A 460 42.44 29.21 28.05
CA GLN A 460 43.11 30.02 29.07
C GLN A 460 44.47 29.43 29.47
N SER A 461 44.57 28.10 29.57
CA SER A 461 45.84 27.40 29.81
C SER A 461 46.82 27.64 28.68
N LEU A 462 46.38 27.49 27.43
CA LEU A 462 47.21 27.72 26.24
C LEU A 462 47.66 29.18 26.15
N GLU A 463 46.77 30.15 26.36
CA GLU A 463 47.12 31.58 26.37
C GLU A 463 48.14 31.90 27.48
N LYS A 464 47.95 31.35 28.68
CA LYS A 464 48.90 31.50 29.79
C LYS A 464 50.27 30.90 29.47
N GLU A 465 50.31 29.69 28.89
CA GLU A 465 51.56 29.04 28.46
C GLU A 465 52.24 29.82 27.34
N THR A 466 51.50 30.34 26.35
CA THR A 466 52.05 31.18 25.29
C THR A 466 52.60 32.50 25.83
N ALA A 467 51.93 33.15 26.78
CA ALA A 467 52.40 34.38 27.41
C ALA A 467 53.70 34.14 28.21
N ILE A 468 53.79 33.02 28.94
CA ILE A 468 55.04 32.62 29.63
C ILE A 468 56.16 32.36 28.62
N ALA A 469 55.87 31.67 27.50
CA ALA A 469 56.85 31.42 26.45
C ALA A 469 57.32 32.70 25.75
N GLU A 470 56.44 33.68 25.57
CA GLU A 470 56.76 34.98 24.98
C GLU A 470 57.60 35.84 25.92
N ILE A 471 57.27 35.88 27.21
CA ILE A 471 58.12 36.49 28.25
C ILE A 471 59.51 35.82 28.27
N GLN A 472 59.57 34.49 28.19
CA GLN A 472 60.84 33.76 28.16
C GLN A 472 61.66 34.08 26.90
N LYS A 473 61.00 34.24 25.74
CA LYS A 473 61.63 34.66 24.48
C LYS A 473 62.23 36.07 24.60
N ASP A 474 61.54 36.98 25.28
CA ASP A 474 62.03 38.34 25.49
C ASP A 474 63.16 38.41 26.53
N ILE A 475 63.10 37.59 27.60
CA ILE A 475 64.21 37.42 28.55
C ILE A 475 65.46 36.90 27.83
N VAL A 476 65.32 35.86 26.99
CA VAL A 476 66.45 35.29 26.24
C VAL A 476 67.00 36.28 25.22
N LYS A 477 66.16 37.08 24.56
CA LYS A 477 66.62 38.15 23.66
C LYS A 477 67.42 39.23 24.40
N ALA A 478 66.96 39.64 25.57
CA ALA A 478 67.67 40.63 26.38
C ALA A 478 69.03 40.10 26.86
N ASP A 479 69.07 38.85 27.34
CA ASP A 479 70.29 38.19 27.82
C ASP A 479 71.29 37.92 26.69
N GLN A 480 70.83 37.43 25.54
CA GLN A 480 71.67 37.30 24.34
C GLN A 480 72.14 38.64 23.79
N GLY A 481 71.34 39.71 23.92
CA GLY A 481 71.76 41.05 23.53
C GLY A 481 73.00 41.53 24.28
N VAL A 482 73.10 41.23 25.58
CA VAL A 482 74.28 41.53 26.41
C VAL A 482 75.49 40.70 25.95
N VAL A 483 75.31 39.40 25.72
CA VAL A 483 76.38 38.50 25.24
C VAL A 483 76.88 38.89 23.85
N ILE A 484 76.00 39.33 22.95
CA ILE A 484 76.38 39.82 21.62
C ILE A 484 77.20 41.11 21.74
N ALA A 485 76.81 42.03 22.63
CA ALA A 485 77.56 43.27 22.87
C ALA A 485 78.97 43.00 23.45
N GLU A 486 79.10 42.11 24.44
CA GLU A 486 80.40 41.68 24.96
C GLU A 486 81.26 41.02 23.88
N ARG A 487 80.68 40.13 23.06
CA ARG A 487 81.43 39.48 21.98
C ARG A 487 81.83 40.44 20.86
N ILE A 488 81.02 41.46 20.56
CA ILE A 488 81.40 42.53 19.63
C ILE A 488 82.56 43.35 20.21
N ALA A 489 82.55 43.66 21.51
CA ALA A 489 83.64 44.34 22.18
C ALA A 489 84.93 43.51 22.15
N ASP A 490 84.88 42.23 22.52
CA ASP A 490 86.04 41.32 22.46
C ASP A 490 86.56 41.10 21.03
N ALA A 491 85.66 40.99 20.05
CA ALA A 491 86.04 40.89 18.64
C ALA A 491 86.74 42.16 18.15
N SER A 492 86.35 43.35 18.64
CA SER A 492 87.02 44.60 18.31
C SER A 492 88.45 44.69 18.88
N VAL A 493 88.66 44.20 20.12
CA VAL A 493 89.98 44.14 20.75
C VAL A 493 90.89 43.12 20.04
N LYS A 494 90.35 41.95 19.67
CA LYS A 494 91.07 40.94 18.86
C LYS A 494 91.40 41.42 17.45
N LYS A 495 90.49 42.20 16.83
CA LYS A 495 90.74 42.81 15.51
C LYS A 495 91.87 43.85 15.58
N ALA A 496 91.86 44.73 16.59
CA ALA A 496 92.92 45.73 16.77
C ALA A 496 94.30 45.10 17.05
N THR A 497 94.34 44.01 17.83
CA THR A 497 95.58 43.25 18.10
C THR A 497 96.04 42.42 16.89
N GLY A 498 95.11 41.90 16.08
CA GLY A 498 95.40 41.26 14.80
C GLY A 498 95.97 42.25 13.77
N ASP A 499 95.38 43.44 13.66
CA ASP A 499 95.83 44.52 12.78
C ASP A 499 97.25 44.98 13.16
N ALA A 500 97.54 45.18 14.45
CA ALA A 500 98.88 45.54 14.92
C ALA A 500 99.95 44.48 14.61
N ASN A 501 99.61 43.20 14.76
CA ASN A 501 100.51 42.10 14.40
C ASN A 501 100.68 41.95 12.87
N SER A 502 99.65 42.27 12.09
CA SER A 502 99.71 42.25 10.62
C SER A 502 100.63 43.34 10.05
N VAL A 503 100.60 44.56 10.62
CA VAL A 503 101.50 45.65 10.23
C VAL A 503 102.96 45.31 10.56
N ARG A 504 103.20 44.66 11.71
CA ARG A 504 104.54 44.21 12.10
C ARG A 504 105.07 43.08 11.20
N LEU A 505 104.18 42.19 10.73
CA LEU A 505 104.53 41.10 9.81
C LEU A 505 104.77 41.63 8.38
N GLN A 506 103.97 42.60 7.92
CA GLN A 506 104.17 43.29 6.64
C GLN A 506 105.49 44.06 6.60
N ALA A 507 105.86 44.80 7.64
CA ALA A 507 107.11 45.55 7.66
C ALA A 507 108.37 44.66 7.54
N ASN A 508 108.36 43.48 8.15
CA ASN A 508 109.45 42.50 8.02
C ASN A 508 109.46 41.82 6.64
N ALA A 509 108.29 41.54 6.07
CA ALA A 509 108.18 41.00 4.71
C ALA A 509 108.58 42.02 3.62
N GLU A 510 108.30 43.32 3.84
CA GLU A 510 108.71 44.42 2.96
C GLU A 510 110.24 44.56 2.92
N ALA A 511 110.92 44.38 4.05
CA ALA A 511 112.38 44.44 4.15
C ALA A 511 113.08 43.29 3.39
N ASP A 512 112.54 42.07 3.48
CA ASP A 512 113.05 40.91 2.73
C ASP A 512 112.73 41.00 1.23
N ARG A 513 111.55 41.54 0.89
CA ARG A 513 111.14 41.82 -0.49
C ARG A 513 112.02 42.90 -1.14
N LEU A 514 112.41 43.95 -0.41
CA LEU A 514 113.29 45.01 -0.92
C LEU A 514 114.70 44.48 -1.23
N LYS A 515 115.25 43.57 -0.40
CA LYS A 515 116.53 42.91 -0.67
C LYS A 515 116.51 42.01 -1.91
N LEU A 516 115.43 41.27 -2.12
CA LEU A 516 115.23 40.42 -3.30
C LEU A 516 114.95 41.22 -4.58
N LEU A 517 114.30 42.38 -4.48
CA LEU A 517 114.11 43.28 -5.62
C LEU A 517 115.43 43.94 -6.06
N ALA A 518 116.28 44.35 -5.11
CA ALA A 518 117.57 44.96 -5.42
C ALA A 518 118.54 44.00 -6.15
N SER A 519 118.52 42.69 -5.85
CA SER A 519 119.31 41.70 -6.59
C SER A 519 118.72 41.40 -7.97
N GLY A 520 117.39 41.37 -8.11
CA GLY A 520 116.70 41.19 -9.39
C GLY A 520 116.86 42.38 -10.35
N GLU A 521 116.88 43.61 -9.85
CA GLU A 521 117.11 44.80 -10.67
C GLU A 521 118.53 44.88 -11.24
N ALA A 522 119.54 44.43 -10.48
CA ALA A 522 120.91 44.35 -10.97
C ALA A 522 121.08 43.34 -12.13
N GLU A 523 120.35 42.22 -12.10
CA GLU A 523 120.38 41.24 -13.18
C GLU A 523 119.55 41.68 -14.41
N LYS A 524 118.39 42.28 -14.16
CA LYS A 524 117.51 42.82 -15.21
C LYS A 524 118.18 43.96 -16.00
N THR A 525 118.85 44.88 -15.32
CA THR A 525 119.59 45.97 -15.99
C THR A 525 120.74 45.46 -16.85
N ARG A 526 121.46 44.41 -16.41
CA ARG A 526 122.52 43.79 -17.22
C ARG A 526 121.98 43.12 -18.49
N LEU A 527 120.83 42.45 -18.40
CA LEU A 527 120.19 41.80 -19.56
C LEU A 527 119.58 42.82 -20.53
N LEU A 528 118.93 43.87 -20.00
CA LEU A 528 118.39 44.96 -20.84
C LEU A 528 119.50 45.69 -21.59
N ALA A 529 120.62 46.03 -20.93
CA ALA A 529 121.75 46.68 -21.61
C ALA A 529 122.33 45.84 -22.77
N LYS A 530 122.33 44.51 -22.64
CA LYS A 530 122.74 43.60 -23.74
C LYS A 530 121.74 43.59 -24.89
N ALA A 531 120.45 43.45 -24.60
CA ALA A 531 119.40 43.44 -25.62
C ALA A 531 119.27 44.79 -26.33
N GLU A 532 119.53 45.89 -25.62
CA GLU A 532 119.46 47.25 -26.16
C GLU A 532 120.65 47.54 -27.09
N ALA A 533 121.84 47.00 -26.82
CA ALA A 533 122.97 47.05 -27.75
C ALA A 533 122.66 46.32 -29.07
N GLU A 534 122.08 45.13 -29.02
CA GLU A 534 121.67 44.39 -30.22
C GLU A 534 120.56 45.14 -30.98
N LYS A 535 119.56 45.67 -30.28
CA LYS A 535 118.48 46.46 -30.89
C LYS A 535 119.01 47.73 -31.59
N ILE A 536 119.98 48.43 -31.00
CA ILE A 536 120.60 49.61 -31.62
C ILE A 536 121.37 49.22 -32.89
N GLU A 537 122.05 48.06 -32.89
CA GLU A 537 122.75 47.57 -34.08
C GLU A 537 121.79 47.26 -35.24
N TRP A 538 120.63 46.66 -34.94
CA TRP A 538 119.59 46.39 -35.93
C TRP A 538 118.89 47.67 -36.42
N LEU A 539 118.62 48.63 -35.53
CA LEU A 539 118.05 49.92 -35.92
C LEU A 539 119.01 50.74 -36.77
N ALA A 540 120.31 50.74 -36.46
CA ALA A 540 121.32 51.42 -37.27
C ALA A 540 121.38 50.85 -38.70
N LYS A 541 121.23 49.53 -38.86
CA LYS A 541 121.11 48.89 -40.18
C LYS A 541 119.82 49.28 -40.91
N ALA A 542 118.68 49.29 -40.22
CA ALA A 542 117.39 49.65 -40.79
C ALA A 542 117.32 51.14 -41.20
N ASP A 543 117.89 52.04 -40.41
CA ASP A 543 117.93 53.47 -40.74
C ASP A 543 118.89 53.75 -41.91
N ALA A 544 119.99 53.00 -42.04
CA ALA A 544 120.86 53.10 -43.22
C ALA A 544 120.11 52.70 -44.51
N GLU A 545 119.32 51.62 -44.48
CA GLU A 545 118.47 51.23 -45.61
C GLU A 545 117.37 52.26 -45.90
N LYS A 546 116.69 52.77 -44.87
CA LYS A 546 115.63 53.77 -45.01
C LYS A 546 116.17 55.09 -45.59
N ILE A 547 117.31 55.59 -45.10
CA ILE A 547 117.94 56.82 -45.62
C ILE A 547 118.35 56.62 -47.09
N SER A 548 118.83 55.44 -47.48
CA SER A 548 119.16 55.15 -48.88
C SER A 548 117.90 55.19 -49.77
N LEU A 549 116.79 54.64 -49.30
CA LEU A 549 115.53 54.59 -50.05
C LEU A 549 114.85 55.97 -50.13
N THR A 550 114.85 56.75 -49.04
CA THR A 550 114.32 58.11 -49.05
C THR A 550 115.19 59.06 -49.86
N GLY A 551 116.52 58.94 -49.79
CA GLY A 551 117.44 59.73 -50.60
C GLY A 551 117.24 59.50 -52.10
N ASN A 552 117.03 58.24 -52.51
CA ASN A 552 116.69 57.91 -53.90
C ASN A 552 115.30 58.44 -54.31
N ALA A 553 114.30 58.32 -53.44
CA ALA A 553 112.95 58.83 -53.71
C ALA A 553 112.87 60.36 -53.77
N GLU A 554 113.61 61.08 -52.93
CA GLU A 554 113.71 62.55 -52.99
C GLU A 554 114.49 63.02 -54.21
N ALA A 555 115.53 62.29 -54.61
CA ALA A 555 116.24 62.57 -55.87
C ALA A 555 115.31 62.43 -57.09
N GLU A 556 114.53 61.34 -57.18
CA GLU A 556 113.54 61.17 -58.26
C GLU A 556 112.45 62.23 -58.23
N LYS A 557 111.89 62.54 -57.05
CA LYS A 557 110.86 63.58 -56.90
C LYS A 557 111.38 64.95 -57.33
N THR A 558 112.60 65.31 -56.94
CA THR A 558 113.20 66.60 -57.28
C THR A 558 113.51 66.69 -58.78
N LEU A 559 113.95 65.58 -59.39
CA LEU A 559 114.21 65.49 -60.82
C LEU A 559 112.89 65.61 -61.64
N ALA A 560 111.80 65.00 -61.16
CA ALA A 560 110.48 65.12 -61.78
C ALA A 560 109.90 66.55 -61.66
N ILE A 561 110.00 67.17 -60.48
CA ILE A 561 109.57 68.58 -60.29
C ILE A 561 110.43 69.53 -61.13
N GLY A 562 111.73 69.29 -61.22
CA GLY A 562 112.65 70.07 -62.05
C GLY A 562 112.30 69.98 -63.54
N LYS A 563 112.01 68.79 -64.06
CA LYS A 563 111.54 68.59 -65.45
C LYS A 563 110.20 69.30 -65.69
N SER A 564 109.24 69.11 -64.80
CA SER A 564 107.91 69.71 -64.93
C SER A 564 107.93 71.23 -64.85
N SER A 565 108.77 71.80 -63.97
CA SER A 565 108.96 73.25 -63.88
C SER A 565 109.69 73.81 -65.10
N ALA A 566 110.68 73.10 -65.64
CA ALA A 566 111.35 73.51 -66.86
C ALA A 566 110.40 73.50 -68.09
N GLU A 567 109.50 72.52 -68.18
CA GLU A 567 108.44 72.49 -69.19
C GLU A 567 107.42 73.62 -69.01
N SER A 568 106.96 73.88 -67.77
CA SER A 568 106.00 74.95 -67.52
C SER A 568 106.59 76.33 -67.82
N TYR A 569 107.87 76.56 -67.47
CA TYR A 569 108.56 77.79 -67.84
C TYR A 569 108.73 77.93 -69.35
N LYS A 570 109.05 76.85 -70.08
CA LYS A 570 109.09 76.88 -71.55
C LYS A 570 107.75 77.26 -72.16
N LEU A 571 106.66 76.62 -71.73
CA LEU A 571 105.30 76.90 -72.20
C LEU A 571 104.86 78.33 -71.85
N ALA A 572 105.17 78.82 -70.65
CA ALA A 572 104.79 80.16 -70.23
C ALA A 572 105.52 81.27 -71.02
N VAL A 573 106.80 81.06 -71.36
CA VAL A 573 107.55 81.96 -72.24
C VAL A 573 107.00 81.95 -73.66
N GLU A 574 106.57 80.79 -74.16
CA GLU A 574 106.02 80.65 -75.51
C GLU A 574 104.62 81.29 -75.64
N ALA A 575 103.80 81.26 -74.59
CA ALA A 575 102.43 81.79 -74.62
C ALA A 575 102.31 83.31 -74.40
N MET A 576 103.18 83.94 -73.59
CA MET A 576 103.02 85.34 -73.18
C MET A 576 103.92 86.34 -73.92
N GLY A 577 104.83 85.87 -74.77
CA GLY A 577 105.82 86.73 -75.43
C GLY A 577 106.91 87.18 -74.45
N GLY A 578 108.17 87.02 -74.86
CA GLY A 578 109.34 87.08 -73.98
C GLY A 578 109.42 88.31 -73.06
N ASP A 579 109.03 89.49 -73.55
CA ASP A 579 109.15 90.73 -72.78
C ASP A 579 108.07 90.90 -71.69
N ASN A 580 106.86 90.36 -71.89
CA ASN A 580 105.76 90.46 -70.92
C ASN A 580 105.89 89.43 -69.78
N PHE A 581 106.44 88.25 -70.05
CA PHE A 581 106.65 87.20 -69.02
C PHE A 581 107.69 87.62 -67.97
N THR A 582 108.75 88.33 -68.38
CA THR A 582 109.75 88.89 -67.44
C THR A 582 109.15 89.94 -66.52
N GLN A 583 108.28 90.83 -67.00
CA GLN A 583 107.63 91.82 -66.14
C GLN A 583 106.66 91.16 -65.15
N LEU A 584 105.90 90.14 -65.60
CA LEU A 584 105.01 89.38 -64.72
C LEU A 584 105.80 88.67 -63.62
N LYS A 585 106.91 87.99 -63.96
CA LYS A 585 107.71 87.29 -62.94
C LYS A 585 108.49 88.21 -62.01
N VAL A 586 108.91 89.40 -62.46
CA VAL A 586 109.50 90.42 -61.58
C VAL A 586 108.46 90.95 -60.60
N MET A 587 107.22 91.24 -61.03
CA MET A 587 106.15 91.63 -60.11
C MET A 587 105.77 90.49 -59.14
N GLU A 588 105.70 89.25 -59.63
CA GLU A 588 105.35 88.09 -58.81
C GLU A 588 106.46 87.76 -57.79
N ALA A 589 107.74 87.93 -58.14
CA ALA A 589 108.86 87.79 -57.20
C ALA A 589 108.87 88.89 -56.13
N ILE A 590 108.53 90.13 -56.48
CA ILE A 590 108.38 91.24 -55.52
C ILE A 590 107.18 91.00 -54.58
N GLY A 591 106.09 90.40 -55.08
CA GLY A 591 104.91 90.04 -54.28
C GLY A 591 105.10 88.82 -53.37
N ALA A 592 105.76 87.76 -53.85
CA ALA A 592 105.94 86.51 -53.11
C ALA A 592 106.96 86.60 -51.97
N GLN A 593 107.99 87.45 -52.09
CA GLN A 593 108.97 87.65 -51.02
C GLN A 593 108.60 88.76 -50.02
N HIS A 594 107.45 89.44 -50.18
CA HIS A 594 106.98 90.52 -49.28
C HIS A 594 108.13 91.46 -48.83
N ILE A 595 109.06 91.75 -49.74
CA ILE A 595 110.16 92.68 -49.47
C ILE A 595 109.54 94.08 -49.52
N ARG A 596 109.17 94.60 -48.34
CA ARG A 596 108.96 96.03 -48.17
C ARG A 596 110.32 96.71 -48.19
N ILE A 597 110.57 97.40 -49.30
CA ILE A 597 111.72 98.24 -49.63
C ILE A 597 111.32 99.68 -49.27
N MET A 598 111.56 100.08 -48.02
CA MET A 598 111.67 101.48 -47.56
C MET A 598 112.32 101.48 -46.15
N PRO A 599 113.51 102.07 -45.96
CA PRO A 599 114.00 102.45 -44.65
C PRO A 599 113.64 103.92 -44.39
N ASP A 600 112.48 104.17 -43.80
CA ASP A 600 112.13 105.52 -43.34
C ASP A 600 112.43 105.68 -41.85
N VAL A 601 113.63 106.21 -41.61
CA VAL A 601 113.95 107.35 -40.74
C VAL A 601 113.24 107.43 -39.37
N LEU A 602 114.01 107.01 -38.36
CA LEU A 602 114.35 107.72 -37.11
C LEU A 602 113.43 108.85 -36.61
N ILE A 603 113.05 108.69 -35.32
CA ILE A 603 112.49 109.67 -34.38
C ILE A 603 110.97 109.95 -34.54
N GLY A 604 110.18 109.46 -33.56
CA GLY A 604 108.86 110.02 -33.26
C GLY A 604 107.82 109.05 -32.69
N GLY A 605 107.65 109.05 -31.36
CA GLY A 605 106.34 109.02 -30.67
C GLY A 605 105.66 107.68 -30.32
N GLY A 606 105.61 107.37 -29.01
CA GLY A 606 104.54 106.64 -28.28
C GLY A 606 104.34 105.14 -28.61
N GLU A 607 103.98 104.22 -27.72
CA GLU A 607 103.40 104.25 -26.35
C GLU A 607 103.26 102.75 -25.94
N GLY A 608 103.77 102.15 -24.85
CA GLY A 608 104.81 102.47 -23.86
C GLY A 608 105.53 101.14 -23.50
N GLY A 609 106.84 101.10 -23.20
CA GLY A 609 107.52 101.95 -22.23
C GLY A 609 106.95 101.62 -20.85
N SER A 610 107.55 100.72 -20.06
CA SER A 610 108.73 101.07 -19.25
C SER A 610 109.71 99.89 -19.04
N PRO A 611 110.82 99.83 -19.80
CA PRO A 611 112.11 99.31 -19.31
C PRO A 611 112.87 100.37 -18.48
N ILE A 612 112.16 101.39 -17.98
CA ILE A 612 112.70 102.46 -17.17
C ILE A 612 112.35 102.30 -15.68
N ASN A 613 111.40 101.44 -15.24
CA ASN A 613 111.19 101.13 -13.81
C ASN A 613 112.14 100.11 -13.17
N GLY A 614 113.10 99.52 -13.90
CA GLY A 614 114.20 98.74 -13.29
C GLY A 614 115.30 99.63 -12.74
N LEU A 615 115.57 100.73 -13.44
CA LEU A 615 116.44 101.82 -12.99
C LEU A 615 115.66 102.91 -12.25
N LEU A 616 114.38 103.17 -12.52
CA LEU A 616 113.44 103.66 -11.49
C LEU A 616 113.34 102.60 -10.37
N GLY A 617 113.77 101.36 -10.51
CA GLY A 617 113.71 100.35 -9.44
C GLY A 617 114.76 100.61 -8.36
N LEU A 618 115.93 101.11 -8.74
CA LEU A 618 117.02 101.43 -7.81
C LEU A 618 117.21 102.95 -7.63
N GLN A 619 116.75 103.73 -8.60
CA GLN A 619 116.75 105.18 -8.64
C GLN A 619 115.34 105.80 -8.39
N LEU A 620 114.23 105.03 -8.24
CA LEU A 620 113.09 105.35 -7.32
C LEU A 620 113.50 105.05 -5.89
N LEU A 621 114.20 103.94 -5.65
CA LEU A 621 114.60 103.61 -4.28
C LEU A 621 115.48 104.71 -3.70
N GLU A 622 116.40 105.27 -4.49
CA GLU A 622 117.18 106.40 -4.03
C GLU A 622 117.72 107.31 -5.14
N GLN A 623 116.91 107.76 -6.10
CA GLN A 623 117.13 109.06 -6.72
C GLN A 623 115.86 109.69 -7.31
N LEU A 624 114.69 109.38 -6.77
CA LEU A 624 113.93 110.50 -6.20
C LEU A 624 114.57 111.02 -4.91
N ARG A 625 115.55 110.33 -4.33
CA ARG A 625 116.35 110.86 -3.23
C ARG A 625 117.55 111.74 -3.66
N LYS A 626 117.86 111.88 -4.97
CA LYS A 626 118.89 112.81 -5.51
C LYS A 626 119.09 112.92 -7.06
N LYS A 627 118.39 112.19 -7.96
CA LYS A 627 118.34 112.51 -9.40
C LYS A 627 117.00 112.22 -10.09
N ALA A 628 116.17 113.22 -10.33
CA ALA A 628 116.32 114.65 -10.02
C ALA A 628 117.60 115.38 -10.48
N LYS A 629 118.50 114.72 -11.19
CA LYS A 629 119.44 115.33 -12.08
C LYS A 629 119.45 114.32 -13.19
N GLU A 630 118.59 114.65 -14.11
CA GLU A 630 118.99 114.53 -15.48
C GLU A 630 118.92 113.10 -15.93
N GLU A 631 117.66 112.77 -16.20
CA GLU A 631 117.25 112.14 -17.46
C GLU A 631 117.60 110.67 -17.63
#